data_AF-A0A7J0GJ88-F1
#
_entry.id   AF-A0A7J0GJ88-F1
#
_cell.length_a   1.000
_cell.length_b   1.000
_cell.length_c   1.000
_cell.angle_alpha   90.00
_cell.angle_beta   90.00
_cell.angle_gamma   90.00
#
_symmetry.space_group_name_H-M   'P 1'
#
loop_
_entity.id
_entity.type
_entity.pdbx_description
1 polymer ?
#
loop_
_entity_poly.entity_id
_entity_poly.type
_entity_poly.pdbx_seq_one_letter_code
_entity_poly.pdbx_strand_id
1 'polypeptide(L)'
;MTPAAPWSLVDVKVIIVTVVEMVVVALEATVVAVVETEIVEEVVVATMVVEIEILEEVLVAVAMAVVETEIVENVVVEAAVVVVAAIVVETEIVIRSPSVMAVPAVEMDIVKKVVVAAATLETWRVWRGVGYNAIYPSVGRWIAATIMVRKKRPDGGGESSESQEITGGYGGGGAQRPPAQRPQQQQGGVYQGGGRGWGPQYQHGGRGGGYGGHGVGGSQRGGMVSQQCYGGPSEYHQQGRGAQPQGGAPPRRGGGRGVGGGCGIGQSTGRPSRSPIPELYQATQVPYQAGVTAQSASYAKPAETYGEASSSSQIPDPSPSQVTQQFQQLSVSQEGASSQAIQPVPSSSKSMRFPLRPGKGSTGTRCIVKANHFFAELPDKDLHQYDVSITPEVTSRGVNRAVMEQLVKLYRESHLGKRLPAYDGRKSLYTAGPLPFISKEFKITLIDEDDGMGGARREREFKVVIKFAARADLHHLGMFLQGRQADAPQEALQVLDIVLRELPTMRYCPVGRSFYSPNLGTRQPLGEGLESWRGFYQSIRPTQMGLSLNIDMSSTAFIEPLPVIDFVAELLNRDVSFRPLSDADRVKIKKALRGVKVEVTHRGNMRRKYRISGLTSQATRELTFPVDERGTMKSVVEYFQETYGFAIQHTQWPCLQVGNPQRPNYLPMEVCKIVEGQRYSKRLNERQITALLKVTCQRPRDREGDILETVRHNAYANDPYAREFGIKISEKLASVEARVLPAPWLKYNDGGREKDCLPQVGQWNMMNKKMVNGGTVNFWICINFSRNVQDTVARGFCNELAQMCVISGMAFNREPVLPPINARPDQVERVLKARFHDAMTKLRPLGKELDLLIAILPDNNGSLYGELKRICETDLGIISQCCLTKHVFKMSKQYLANVSLKINVKVGGRNTVLVDALSRRLPIVSDVPTIIFGADVTHPHPGEDSSPSIAAVVASQDWPEVTKYAGLVCAQEHRQELIQDLFKSWEDPVRGNVTGGMIKELLISFRRSTGQKPERIIFYRDGVSEGQFYQVLFYELEAIRKACHSLEPTYQPQVTFVVVQKRHHTRLFANNHHDRNAVDRSGNILPGKQASLMPSSLLKLGDLNLSFNLQGTSRPAHYHVLWDENNFTADELQSLTNNLCYTYARCTRSVSIVPPAYYAHLAAFRARFYMEPDTSDSGSMASAAAGRAGVGAGGRSTRVPGANAPVRPLPALKDNVKKVMYYC
;
A
#
# COMPACT_ATOMS: atom_id res chain seq x y z
N MET A 1 -50.18 -1.54 -23.43
CA MET A 1 -51.10 -2.67 -23.19
C MET A 1 -51.32 -2.82 -21.69
N THR A 2 -52.27 -3.67 -21.30
CA THR A 2 -52.86 -3.90 -19.97
C THR A 2 -51.91 -3.93 -18.76
N PRO A 3 -52.39 -3.57 -17.55
CA PRO A 3 -51.73 -3.90 -16.29
C PRO A 3 -51.95 -5.37 -15.89
N ALA A 4 -51.12 -5.90 -15.00
CA ALA A 4 -51.38 -7.13 -14.27
C ALA A 4 -52.19 -6.84 -12.99
N ALA A 5 -53.02 -7.80 -12.56
CA ALA A 5 -53.89 -7.66 -11.39
C ALA A 5 -53.16 -8.01 -10.07
N PRO A 6 -53.60 -7.46 -8.91
CA PRO A 6 -53.18 -7.95 -7.60
C PRO A 6 -53.78 -9.34 -7.31
N TRP A 7 -53.11 -10.11 -6.46
CA TRP A 7 -53.56 -11.41 -5.98
C TRP A 7 -54.75 -11.26 -5.01
N SER A 8 -55.57 -12.30 -4.86
CA SER A 8 -56.74 -12.26 -3.99
C SER A 8 -56.39 -12.57 -2.53
N LEU A 9 -57.26 -12.17 -1.60
CA LEU A 9 -57.11 -12.49 -0.18
C LEU A 9 -57.23 -14.00 0.12
N VAL A 10 -57.75 -14.79 -0.82
CA VAL A 10 -57.85 -16.25 -0.72
C VAL A 10 -56.47 -16.88 -0.98
N ASP A 11 -55.74 -16.39 -1.98
CA ASP A 11 -54.43 -16.93 -2.35
C ASP A 11 -53.43 -16.79 -1.18
N VAL A 12 -53.42 -15.62 -0.52
CA VAL A 12 -52.58 -15.35 0.66
C VAL A 12 -52.96 -16.26 1.83
N LYS A 13 -54.25 -16.52 2.06
CA LYS A 13 -54.70 -17.47 3.09
C LYS A 13 -54.25 -18.91 2.80
N VAL A 14 -54.37 -19.36 1.55
CA VAL A 14 -53.91 -20.70 1.15
C VAL A 14 -52.41 -20.84 1.38
N ILE A 15 -51.60 -19.85 0.95
CA ILE A 15 -50.15 -19.86 1.17
C ILE A 15 -49.80 -19.97 2.66
N ILE A 16 -50.45 -19.19 3.54
CA ILE A 16 -50.19 -19.23 4.97
C ILE A 16 -50.58 -20.60 5.58
N VAL A 17 -51.74 -21.16 5.23
CA VAL A 17 -52.16 -22.48 5.72
C VAL A 17 -51.20 -23.57 5.26
N THR A 18 -50.83 -23.61 3.97
CA THR A 18 -49.88 -24.60 3.45
C THR A 18 -48.50 -24.47 4.08
N VAL A 19 -48.01 -23.26 4.38
CA VAL A 19 -46.74 -23.09 5.11
C VAL A 19 -46.83 -23.63 6.54
N VAL A 20 -47.94 -23.41 7.24
CA VAL A 20 -48.16 -23.97 8.59
C VAL A 20 -48.25 -25.50 8.55
N GLU A 21 -48.99 -26.07 7.60
CA GLU A 21 -49.07 -27.54 7.41
C GLU A 21 -47.69 -28.14 7.11
N MET A 22 -46.88 -27.50 6.25
CA MET A 22 -45.51 -27.96 5.96
C MET A 22 -44.58 -27.89 7.18
N VAL A 23 -44.74 -26.90 8.07
CA VAL A 23 -43.95 -26.81 9.32
C VAL A 23 -44.38 -27.88 10.33
N VAL A 24 -45.68 -28.15 10.47
CA VAL A 24 -46.18 -29.22 11.34
C VAL A 24 -45.70 -30.59 10.87
N VAL A 25 -45.80 -30.88 9.57
CA VAL A 25 -45.31 -32.16 9.00
C VAL A 25 -43.78 -32.30 9.12
N ALA A 26 -43.02 -31.20 9.05
CA ALA A 26 -41.58 -31.23 9.30
C ALA A 26 -41.27 -31.56 10.77
N LEU A 27 -41.99 -30.97 11.73
CA LEU A 27 -41.84 -31.26 13.16
C LEU A 27 -42.20 -32.72 13.48
N GLU A 28 -43.34 -33.23 12.98
CA GLU A 28 -43.73 -34.63 13.15
C GLU A 28 -42.67 -35.59 12.58
N ALA A 29 -42.14 -35.31 11.38
CA ALA A 29 -41.09 -36.13 10.77
C ALA A 29 -39.77 -36.11 11.58
N THR A 30 -39.37 -34.96 12.12
CA THR A 30 -38.19 -34.84 12.98
C THR A 30 -38.38 -35.59 14.30
N VAL A 31 -39.57 -35.52 14.93
CA VAL A 31 -39.88 -36.26 16.15
C VAL A 31 -39.85 -37.77 15.92
N VAL A 32 -40.41 -38.27 14.82
CA VAL A 32 -40.33 -39.71 14.47
C VAL A 32 -38.88 -40.15 14.26
N ALA A 33 -38.06 -39.36 13.56
CA ALA A 33 -36.64 -39.67 13.35
C ALA A 33 -35.83 -39.72 14.67
N VAL A 34 -36.16 -38.85 15.63
CA VAL A 34 -35.55 -38.83 16.98
C VAL A 34 -35.99 -40.02 17.84
N VAL A 35 -37.21 -40.53 17.68
CA VAL A 35 -37.71 -41.69 18.42
C VAL A 35 -37.15 -43.01 17.87
N GLU A 36 -36.85 -43.11 16.57
CA GLU A 36 -36.33 -44.34 15.95
C GLU A 36 -34.79 -44.46 15.94
N THR A 37 -34.02 -43.45 16.39
CA THR A 37 -32.54 -43.50 16.33
C THR A 37 -31.83 -43.14 17.64
N GLU A 38 -31.15 -44.11 18.27
CA GLU A 38 -30.28 -43.91 19.43
C GLU A 38 -28.95 -43.21 19.05
N ILE A 39 -28.99 -41.92 18.68
CA ILE A 39 -27.81 -41.18 18.19
C ILE A 39 -27.59 -39.84 18.92
N VAL A 40 -26.63 -39.88 19.86
CA VAL A 40 -25.73 -38.81 20.32
C VAL A 40 -26.29 -37.37 20.50
N GLU A 41 -26.34 -36.95 21.77
CA GLU A 41 -26.92 -35.71 22.29
C GLU A 41 -26.45 -34.40 21.60
N GLU A 42 -25.22 -34.30 21.12
CA GLU A 42 -24.68 -33.06 20.53
C GLU A 42 -25.37 -32.66 19.21
N VAL A 43 -25.89 -33.62 18.43
CA VAL A 43 -26.55 -33.30 17.15
C VAL A 43 -27.93 -32.68 17.39
N VAL A 44 -28.73 -33.27 18.28
CA VAL A 44 -30.10 -32.83 18.57
C VAL A 44 -30.14 -31.38 19.07
N VAL A 45 -29.20 -31.02 19.96
CA VAL A 45 -29.08 -29.63 20.46
C VAL A 45 -28.71 -28.66 19.34
N ALA A 46 -27.87 -29.07 18.38
CA ALA A 46 -27.52 -28.23 17.24
C ALA A 46 -28.70 -28.01 16.28
N THR A 47 -29.51 -29.04 16.00
CA THR A 47 -30.70 -28.91 15.15
C THR A 47 -31.74 -27.98 15.81
N MET A 48 -32.04 -28.19 17.09
CA MET A 48 -33.02 -27.35 17.81
C MET A 48 -32.60 -25.88 17.88
N VAL A 49 -31.30 -25.57 18.02
CA VAL A 49 -30.83 -24.18 17.99
C VAL A 49 -31.04 -23.53 16.62
N VAL A 50 -30.75 -24.25 15.53
CA VAL A 50 -30.98 -23.75 14.16
C VAL A 50 -32.47 -23.56 13.86
N GLU A 51 -33.32 -24.50 14.30
CA GLU A 51 -34.78 -24.40 14.12
C GLU A 51 -35.39 -23.25 14.95
N ILE A 52 -34.84 -22.95 16.14
CA ILE A 52 -35.21 -21.78 16.94
C ILE A 52 -34.77 -20.46 16.28
N GLU A 53 -33.56 -20.38 15.71
CA GLU A 53 -33.12 -19.18 14.95
C GLU A 53 -34.01 -18.94 13.71
N ILE A 54 -34.41 -20.01 13.00
CA ILE A 54 -35.36 -19.92 11.87
C ILE A 54 -36.74 -19.47 12.34
N LEU A 55 -37.25 -19.99 13.46
CA LEU A 55 -38.51 -19.54 14.06
C LEU A 55 -38.46 -18.06 14.48
N GLU A 56 -37.34 -17.57 14.98
CA GLU A 56 -37.15 -16.16 15.35
C GLU A 56 -37.18 -15.25 14.11
N GLU A 57 -36.50 -15.60 13.01
CA GLU A 57 -36.59 -14.85 11.75
C GLU A 57 -38.01 -14.89 11.14
N VAL A 58 -38.70 -16.03 11.20
CA VAL A 58 -40.09 -16.16 10.71
C VAL A 58 -41.06 -15.33 11.56
N LEU A 59 -40.93 -15.32 12.89
CA LEU A 59 -41.74 -14.47 13.77
C LEU A 59 -41.50 -12.98 13.51
N VAL A 60 -40.25 -12.57 13.27
CA VAL A 60 -39.92 -11.19 12.88
C VAL A 60 -40.51 -10.84 11.50
N ALA A 61 -40.46 -11.74 10.52
CA ALA A 61 -41.04 -11.54 9.20
C ALA A 61 -42.58 -11.42 9.25
N VAL A 62 -43.25 -12.25 10.05
CA VAL A 62 -44.71 -12.18 10.27
C VAL A 62 -45.07 -10.89 11.02
N ALA A 63 -44.33 -10.50 12.05
CA ALA A 63 -44.56 -9.24 12.76
C ALA A 63 -44.39 -8.01 11.85
N MET A 64 -43.38 -8.02 10.97
CA MET A 64 -43.17 -6.98 9.95
C MET A 64 -44.33 -6.92 8.94
N ALA A 65 -44.82 -8.08 8.46
CA ALA A 65 -45.96 -8.13 7.54
C ALA A 65 -47.26 -7.60 8.18
N VAL A 66 -47.52 -7.95 9.45
CA VAL A 66 -48.68 -7.46 10.22
C VAL A 66 -48.65 -5.93 10.41
N VAL A 67 -47.47 -5.31 10.41
CA VAL A 67 -47.32 -3.84 10.51
C VAL A 67 -47.64 -3.11 9.20
N GLU A 68 -47.54 -3.76 8.03
CA GLU A 68 -47.87 -3.14 6.72
C GLU A 68 -49.31 -3.36 6.25
N THR A 69 -50.09 -4.26 6.86
CA THR A 69 -51.51 -4.49 6.52
C THR A 69 -52.44 -4.21 7.69
N GLU A 70 -53.15 -3.08 7.65
CA GLU A 70 -54.08 -2.59 8.69
C GLU A 70 -55.38 -3.43 8.86
N ILE A 71 -55.42 -4.68 8.36
CA ILE A 71 -56.59 -5.58 8.40
C ILE A 71 -56.16 -7.07 8.48
N VAL A 72 -55.99 -7.65 9.68
CA VAL A 72 -56.44 -9.01 10.13
C VAL A 72 -56.28 -9.08 11.66
N GLU A 73 -57.36 -8.89 12.44
CA GLU A 73 -57.21 -8.73 13.91
C GLU A 73 -57.29 -10.00 14.79
N ASN A 74 -57.73 -11.17 14.29
CA ASN A 74 -57.93 -12.37 15.14
C ASN A 74 -57.17 -13.64 14.66
N VAL A 75 -57.27 -14.02 13.38
CA VAL A 75 -56.81 -15.35 12.91
C VAL A 75 -55.30 -15.58 13.15
N VAL A 76 -54.47 -14.55 12.97
CA VAL A 76 -53.01 -14.65 13.19
C VAL A 76 -52.68 -14.81 14.68
N VAL A 77 -53.50 -14.23 15.57
CA VAL A 77 -53.32 -14.33 17.03
C VAL A 77 -53.69 -15.72 17.53
N GLU A 78 -54.79 -16.30 17.02
CA GLU A 78 -55.18 -17.67 17.35
C GLU A 78 -54.13 -18.68 16.87
N ALA A 79 -53.62 -18.54 15.64
CA ALA A 79 -52.54 -19.38 15.13
C ALA A 79 -51.26 -19.29 15.98
N ALA A 80 -50.84 -18.07 16.35
CA ALA A 80 -49.67 -17.87 17.21
C ALA A 80 -49.86 -18.48 18.62
N VAL A 81 -51.07 -18.39 19.18
CA VAL A 81 -51.40 -19.01 20.49
C VAL A 81 -51.37 -20.53 20.40
N VAL A 82 -51.85 -21.14 19.32
CA VAL A 82 -51.78 -22.60 19.11
C VAL A 82 -50.34 -23.08 18.98
N VAL A 83 -49.50 -22.39 18.19
CA VAL A 83 -48.08 -22.73 18.04
C VAL A 83 -47.33 -22.62 19.37
N VAL A 84 -47.54 -21.54 20.14
CA VAL A 84 -46.91 -21.38 21.47
C VAL A 84 -47.43 -22.43 22.47
N ALA A 85 -48.71 -22.81 22.40
CA ALA A 85 -49.26 -23.86 23.27
C ALA A 85 -48.64 -25.24 22.97
N ALA A 86 -48.45 -25.59 21.69
CA ALA A 86 -47.76 -26.83 21.30
C ALA A 86 -46.32 -26.88 21.83
N ILE A 87 -45.54 -25.82 21.59
CA ILE A 87 -44.14 -25.70 22.06
C ILE A 87 -44.03 -25.83 23.59
N VAL A 88 -44.99 -25.27 24.35
CA VAL A 88 -45.01 -25.38 25.82
C VAL A 88 -45.34 -26.80 26.29
N VAL A 89 -46.28 -27.49 25.64
CA VAL A 89 -46.62 -28.88 25.98
C VAL A 89 -45.46 -29.84 25.66
N GLU A 90 -44.79 -29.65 24.52
CA GLU A 90 -43.68 -30.50 24.11
C GLU A 90 -42.41 -30.26 24.95
N THR A 91 -42.12 -29.02 25.34
CA THR A 91 -41.03 -28.75 26.28
C THR A 91 -41.30 -29.32 27.68
N GLU A 92 -42.54 -29.35 28.17
CA GLU A 92 -42.89 -30.11 29.39
C GLU A 92 -42.64 -31.62 29.25
N ILE A 93 -42.87 -32.21 28.07
CA ILE A 93 -42.61 -33.64 27.81
C ILE A 93 -41.11 -33.93 27.82
N VAL A 94 -40.30 -33.10 27.13
CA VAL A 94 -38.83 -33.27 27.10
C VAL A 94 -38.20 -33.10 28.48
N ILE A 95 -38.64 -32.08 29.26
CA ILE A 95 -38.12 -31.81 30.61
C ILE A 95 -38.45 -32.93 31.62
N ARG A 96 -39.51 -33.72 31.38
CA ARG A 96 -39.90 -34.85 32.24
C ARG A 96 -39.23 -36.19 31.87
N SER A 97 -38.35 -36.22 30.87
CA SER A 97 -37.60 -37.43 30.50
C SER A 97 -36.48 -37.76 31.50
N PRO A 98 -36.39 -38.97 32.07
CA PRO A 98 -35.45 -39.28 33.16
C PRO A 98 -33.95 -39.11 32.85
N SER A 99 -33.58 -39.06 31.57
CA SER A 99 -32.17 -39.09 31.13
C SER A 99 -31.44 -37.74 31.21
N VAL A 100 -32.16 -36.61 31.34
CA VAL A 100 -31.60 -35.27 31.02
C VAL A 100 -31.17 -34.46 32.27
N MET A 101 -30.86 -35.11 33.40
CA MET A 101 -30.53 -34.43 34.68
C MET A 101 -29.03 -34.11 34.88
N ALA A 102 -28.34 -33.56 33.86
CA ALA A 102 -26.88 -33.39 33.89
C ALA A 102 -26.30 -32.04 33.39
N VAL A 103 -27.11 -31.00 33.11
CA VAL A 103 -26.61 -29.72 32.53
C VAL A 103 -27.08 -28.45 33.29
N PRO A 104 -26.50 -28.12 34.47
CA PRO A 104 -27.02 -27.07 35.37
C PRO A 104 -26.94 -25.62 34.84
N ALA A 105 -26.35 -25.39 33.67
CA ALA A 105 -26.08 -24.05 33.12
C ALA A 105 -27.06 -23.62 32.01
N VAL A 106 -27.67 -24.58 31.29
CA VAL A 106 -28.52 -24.30 30.12
C VAL A 106 -29.98 -24.13 30.52
N GLU A 107 -30.49 -25.00 31.40
CA GLU A 107 -31.85 -24.94 31.95
C GLU A 107 -32.18 -23.53 32.46
N MET A 108 -31.26 -22.94 33.23
CA MET A 108 -31.51 -21.66 33.90
C MET A 108 -31.49 -20.45 32.97
N ASP A 109 -31.09 -20.57 31.70
CA ASP A 109 -31.15 -19.47 30.73
C ASP A 109 -32.35 -19.63 29.78
N ILE A 110 -32.68 -20.87 29.39
CA ILE A 110 -33.92 -21.17 28.65
C ILE A 110 -35.15 -20.83 29.50
N VAL A 111 -35.20 -21.28 30.76
CA VAL A 111 -36.32 -20.96 31.67
C VAL A 111 -36.45 -19.45 31.90
N LYS A 112 -35.34 -18.70 31.97
CA LYS A 112 -35.39 -17.22 32.05
C LYS A 112 -35.97 -16.60 30.78
N LYS A 113 -35.57 -17.07 29.60
CA LYS A 113 -36.08 -16.57 28.31
C LYS A 113 -37.57 -16.86 28.14
N VAL A 114 -38.02 -18.07 28.49
CA VAL A 114 -39.45 -18.44 28.50
C VAL A 114 -40.25 -17.59 29.50
N VAL A 115 -39.74 -17.39 30.72
CA VAL A 115 -40.37 -16.51 31.72
C VAL A 115 -40.41 -15.06 31.27
N VAL A 116 -39.38 -14.55 30.58
CA VAL A 116 -39.38 -13.19 30.00
C VAL A 116 -40.38 -13.07 28.84
N ALA A 117 -40.48 -14.08 27.96
CA ALA A 117 -41.47 -14.09 26.89
C ALA A 117 -42.91 -14.11 27.44
N ALA A 118 -43.18 -15.00 28.41
CA ALA A 118 -44.46 -15.08 29.10
C ALA A 118 -44.81 -13.77 29.84
N ALA A 119 -43.87 -13.19 30.59
CA ALA A 119 -44.07 -11.92 31.28
C ALA A 119 -44.30 -10.74 30.31
N THR A 120 -43.69 -10.77 29.13
CA THR A 120 -43.91 -9.76 28.07
C THR A 120 -45.32 -9.89 27.50
N LEU A 121 -45.80 -11.12 27.24
CA LEU A 121 -47.17 -11.41 26.82
C LEU A 121 -48.21 -11.03 27.89
N GLU A 122 -47.95 -11.32 29.16
CA GLU A 122 -48.84 -10.94 30.26
C GLU A 122 -48.88 -9.41 30.43
N THR A 123 -47.73 -8.72 30.26
CA THR A 123 -47.68 -7.25 30.23
C THR A 123 -48.49 -6.68 29.06
N TRP A 124 -48.48 -7.33 27.90
CA TRP A 124 -49.31 -6.97 26.74
C TRP A 124 -50.81 -7.18 26.98
N ARG A 125 -51.20 -8.27 27.66
CA ARG A 125 -52.57 -8.49 28.15
C ARG A 125 -53.02 -7.40 29.12
N VAL A 126 -52.17 -7.06 30.10
CA VAL A 126 -52.44 -5.98 31.07
C VAL A 126 -52.59 -4.62 30.36
N TRP A 127 -51.79 -4.34 29.32
CA TRP A 127 -51.94 -3.14 28.49
C TRP A 127 -53.25 -3.12 27.68
N ARG A 128 -53.78 -4.25 27.23
CA ARG A 128 -55.15 -4.33 26.65
C ARG A 128 -56.26 -4.15 27.69
N GLY A 129 -55.98 -4.33 28.99
CA GLY A 129 -56.96 -4.23 30.07
C GLY A 129 -57.28 -2.81 30.55
N VAL A 130 -56.45 -1.82 30.23
CA VAL A 130 -56.65 -0.41 30.64
C VAL A 130 -57.30 0.38 29.51
N GLY A 131 -58.58 0.70 29.68
CA GLY A 131 -59.41 1.30 28.62
C GLY A 131 -58.94 2.68 28.14
N TYR A 132 -59.00 2.89 26.82
CA TYR A 132 -58.74 4.18 26.18
C TYR A 132 -59.71 5.27 26.68
N ASN A 133 -59.17 6.35 27.28
CA ASN A 133 -59.58 7.71 26.94
C ASN A 133 -58.61 8.80 27.46
N ALA A 134 -58.60 9.93 26.74
CA ALA A 134 -57.83 11.16 26.98
C ALA A 134 -56.29 11.12 26.75
N ILE A 135 -55.76 12.30 26.38
CA ILE A 135 -54.33 12.67 26.23
C ILE A 135 -53.54 12.01 25.07
N TYR A 136 -53.89 12.41 23.84
CA TYR A 136 -52.90 12.78 22.81
C TYR A 136 -52.55 14.29 22.97
N PRO A 137 -51.48 14.86 22.37
CA PRO A 137 -50.60 14.30 21.33
C PRO A 137 -49.08 14.49 21.55
N SER A 138 -48.24 13.54 21.14
CA SER A 138 -46.77 13.77 21.03
C SER A 138 -46.07 12.98 19.91
N VAL A 139 -46.37 11.69 19.73
CA VAL A 139 -45.58 10.82 18.83
C VAL A 139 -46.00 10.91 17.35
N GLY A 140 -47.30 11.06 17.08
CA GLY A 140 -47.87 11.01 15.72
C GLY A 140 -47.48 12.13 14.73
N ARG A 141 -46.63 13.10 15.11
CA ARG A 141 -46.17 14.18 14.22
C ARG A 141 -44.77 13.96 13.61
N TRP A 142 -44.03 12.93 14.04
CA TRP A 142 -42.64 12.74 13.59
C TRP A 142 -42.47 11.93 12.29
N ILE A 143 -43.50 11.17 11.88
CA ILE A 143 -43.41 10.24 10.73
C ILE A 143 -44.13 10.80 9.48
N ALA A 144 -45.22 11.55 9.66
CA ALA A 144 -46.07 12.02 8.55
C ALA A 144 -45.49 13.16 7.68
N ALA A 145 -44.29 13.69 7.99
CA ALA A 145 -43.73 14.88 7.34
C ALA A 145 -42.80 14.61 6.14
N THR A 146 -42.44 13.35 5.88
CA THR A 146 -41.34 13.01 4.95
C THR A 146 -41.79 12.60 3.55
N ILE A 147 -43.10 12.39 3.31
CA ILE A 147 -43.61 11.83 2.04
C ILE A 147 -44.76 12.69 1.45
N MET A 148 -44.54 13.16 0.22
CA MET A 148 -45.47 13.71 -0.81
C MET A 148 -45.94 15.20 -0.81
N VAL A 149 -45.31 15.99 -1.71
CA VAL A 149 -45.93 16.63 -2.93
C VAL A 149 -46.97 17.78 -2.72
N ARG A 150 -46.84 18.99 -3.33
CA ARG A 150 -47.23 19.29 -4.74
C ARG A 150 -46.76 20.66 -5.33
N LYS A 151 -46.70 20.73 -6.66
CA LYS A 151 -46.24 21.82 -7.59
C LYS A 151 -46.98 23.17 -7.55
N LYS A 152 -46.29 24.26 -7.99
CA LYS A 152 -46.72 25.10 -9.15
C LYS A 152 -45.57 25.93 -9.80
N ARG A 153 -45.92 26.87 -10.70
CA ARG A 153 -45.16 27.56 -11.81
C ARG A 153 -45.65 29.05 -11.88
N PRO A 154 -45.21 29.99 -12.75
CA PRO A 154 -44.21 29.95 -13.85
C PRO A 154 -43.29 31.23 -13.98
N ASP A 155 -42.57 31.37 -15.12
CA ASP A 155 -42.07 32.59 -15.83
C ASP A 155 -41.16 33.65 -15.14
N GLY A 156 -40.30 34.41 -15.85
CA GLY A 156 -39.88 34.34 -17.27
C GLY A 156 -38.98 35.52 -17.73
N GLY A 157 -38.05 35.27 -18.66
CA GLY A 157 -37.21 36.28 -19.38
C GLY A 157 -35.99 36.84 -18.60
N GLY A 158 -34.85 37.17 -19.22
CA GLY A 158 -34.38 36.85 -20.58
C GLY A 158 -33.37 37.87 -21.15
N GLU A 159 -32.15 37.41 -21.51
CA GLU A 159 -31.17 38.11 -22.39
C GLU A 159 -30.66 39.49 -21.87
N SER A 160 -29.61 40.14 -22.39
CA SER A 160 -28.34 39.77 -23.06
C SER A 160 -27.30 40.88 -22.71
N SER A 161 -26.04 40.98 -23.16
CA SER A 161 -25.26 40.27 -24.19
C SER A 161 -23.74 40.26 -23.84
N GLU A 162 -22.86 40.40 -24.83
CA GLU A 162 -21.39 40.42 -24.75
C GLU A 162 -20.77 41.84 -24.62
N SER A 163 -19.43 41.86 -24.44
CA SER A 163 -18.48 42.93 -24.82
C SER A 163 -18.54 44.27 -24.02
N GLN A 164 -17.52 45.14 -24.01
CA GLN A 164 -16.19 45.19 -24.66
C GLN A 164 -15.23 46.08 -23.83
N GLU A 165 -13.93 46.15 -24.20
CA GLU A 165 -13.03 47.32 -23.98
C GLU A 165 -12.64 47.69 -22.51
N ILE A 166 -11.59 48.48 -22.18
CA ILE A 166 -10.39 48.95 -22.90
C ILE A 166 -9.18 49.11 -21.93
N THR A 167 -8.02 49.59 -22.43
CA THR A 167 -6.76 49.98 -21.75
C THR A 167 -6.85 50.38 -20.25
N GLY A 168 -5.87 50.13 -19.38
CA GLY A 168 -4.41 50.09 -19.59
C GLY A 168 -3.76 51.39 -19.07
N GLY A 169 -2.48 51.41 -18.68
CA GLY A 169 -1.80 52.64 -18.24
C GLY A 169 -0.76 52.48 -17.14
N TYR A 170 0.43 53.02 -17.40
CA TYR A 170 1.60 53.11 -16.52
C TYR A 170 1.42 54.08 -15.34
N GLY A 171 2.26 53.95 -14.29
CA GLY A 171 2.51 55.01 -13.30
C GLY A 171 3.37 54.52 -12.13
N GLY A 172 4.26 55.35 -11.57
CA GLY A 172 5.12 54.96 -10.45
C GLY A 172 5.74 56.13 -9.68
N GLY A 173 6.25 55.85 -8.47
CA GLY A 173 6.79 56.82 -7.50
C GLY A 173 5.73 57.43 -6.57
N GLY A 174 6.04 57.87 -5.34
CA GLY A 174 7.28 57.65 -4.58
C GLY A 174 7.40 58.48 -3.28
N ALA A 175 8.06 57.88 -2.26
CA ALA A 175 8.75 58.51 -1.11
C ALA A 175 7.96 59.14 0.09
N GLN A 176 8.73 59.28 1.19
CA GLN A 176 8.56 60.13 2.40
C GLN A 176 7.83 59.59 3.66
N ARG A 177 8.12 60.26 4.80
CA ARG A 177 7.98 59.98 6.26
C ARG A 177 8.07 61.35 7.00
N PRO A 178 8.04 61.45 8.35
CA PRO A 178 7.14 60.94 9.41
C PRO A 178 6.47 62.17 10.12
N PRO A 179 5.92 62.10 11.37
CA PRO A 179 6.66 62.04 12.67
C PRO A 179 5.98 61.09 13.69
N ALA A 180 6.40 60.76 14.93
CA ALA A 180 7.56 60.90 15.83
C ALA A 180 7.02 61.11 17.27
N GLN A 181 7.57 60.41 18.29
CA GLN A 181 7.61 60.89 19.71
C GLN A 181 8.57 60.05 20.58
N ARG A 182 9.13 60.69 21.62
CA ARG A 182 10.06 60.19 22.66
C ARG A 182 10.13 61.27 23.77
N PRO A 183 10.41 60.93 25.04
CA PRO A 183 11.80 60.98 25.58
C PRO A 183 12.05 59.81 26.60
N GLN A 184 13.09 59.72 27.45
CA GLN A 184 14.02 60.71 28.03
C GLN A 184 15.33 60.04 28.55
N GLN A 185 16.49 60.70 28.33
CA GLN A 185 17.72 60.85 29.19
C GLN A 185 18.42 59.60 29.85
N GLN A 186 19.74 59.50 30.10
CA GLN A 186 20.98 60.31 29.94
C GLN A 186 22.23 59.37 30.19
N GLN A 187 23.55 59.68 30.20
CA GLN A 187 24.45 60.84 29.91
C GLN A 187 25.90 60.31 29.62
N GLY A 188 26.74 61.04 28.84
CA GLY A 188 28.24 60.90 28.75
C GLY A 188 28.82 59.61 28.12
N GLY A 189 30.08 59.52 27.64
CA GLY A 189 31.16 60.50 27.36
C GLY A 189 32.59 59.86 27.44
N VAL A 190 33.69 60.33 26.82
CA VAL A 190 33.91 61.26 25.68
C VAL A 190 35.41 61.24 25.19
N TYR A 191 35.68 61.60 23.92
CA TYR A 191 36.98 61.96 23.27
C TYR A 191 38.13 60.95 22.97
N GLN A 192 39.19 61.46 22.30
CA GLN A 192 40.20 60.81 21.45
C GLN A 192 41.56 60.51 22.15
N GLY A 193 42.37 59.60 21.57
CA GLY A 193 43.78 59.91 21.22
C GLY A 193 44.95 59.25 22.00
N GLY A 194 45.81 58.52 21.26
CA GLY A 194 47.28 58.70 21.30
C GLY A 194 48.18 58.04 22.37
N GLY A 195 48.67 56.82 22.10
CA GLY A 195 50.13 56.52 21.98
C GLY A 195 51.05 56.29 23.22
N ARG A 196 51.84 55.18 23.13
CA ARG A 196 53.00 54.76 23.98
C ARG A 196 52.65 54.38 25.44
N GLY A 197 53.35 53.50 26.16
CA GLY A 197 54.46 52.53 25.93
C GLY A 197 54.49 51.57 27.14
N TRP A 198 55.08 50.36 27.13
CA TRP A 198 56.51 50.00 27.13
C TRP A 198 56.67 48.46 26.98
N GLY A 199 57.88 47.96 26.69
CA GLY A 199 58.24 46.52 26.68
C GLY A 199 59.06 46.10 27.93
N PRO A 200 60.07 45.18 27.86
CA PRO A 200 60.69 44.56 26.67
C PRO A 200 61.12 43.07 26.80
N GLN A 201 62.02 42.61 25.88
CA GLN A 201 62.79 41.35 25.82
C GLN A 201 62.03 40.08 25.33
N TYR A 202 62.51 39.21 24.43
CA TYR A 202 63.61 39.08 23.41
C TYR A 202 63.24 37.84 22.51
N GLN A 203 63.78 37.44 21.35
CA GLN A 203 64.71 37.82 20.24
C GLN A 203 64.39 36.83 19.07
N HIS A 204 64.81 36.87 17.79
CA HIS A 204 65.61 37.80 16.96
C HIS A 204 64.86 38.00 15.59
N GLY A 205 65.35 38.10 14.33
CA GLY A 205 66.65 38.04 13.62
C GLY A 205 66.88 36.75 12.80
N GLY A 206 67.09 36.71 11.46
CA GLY A 206 66.91 37.74 10.41
C GLY A 206 67.70 37.49 9.08
N ARG A 207 67.15 37.90 7.91
CA ARG A 207 67.77 38.12 6.56
C ARG A 207 68.36 36.94 5.72
N GLY A 208 68.07 36.95 4.39
CA GLY A 208 69.11 37.18 3.36
C GLY A 208 69.31 36.19 2.18
N GLY A 209 69.22 36.69 0.93
CA GLY A 209 69.85 36.13 -0.30
C GLY A 209 69.23 34.88 -0.98
N GLY A 210 69.53 34.54 -2.25
CA GLY A 210 70.17 35.34 -3.31
C GLY A 210 70.88 34.57 -4.46
N TYR A 211 70.20 34.40 -5.61
CA TYR A 211 70.74 34.08 -6.97
C TYR A 211 71.48 32.75 -7.29
N GLY A 212 71.36 32.30 -8.55
CA GLY A 212 72.21 31.28 -9.22
C GLY A 212 71.68 29.82 -9.22
N GLY A 213 71.95 28.96 -10.23
CA GLY A 213 72.51 29.25 -11.56
C GLY A 213 73.20 28.08 -12.30
N HIS A 214 72.45 27.16 -12.90
CA HIS A 214 72.90 26.06 -13.82
C HIS A 214 73.90 24.98 -13.30
N GLY A 215 73.83 23.79 -13.89
CA GLY A 215 74.81 22.70 -13.72
C GLY A 215 74.32 21.35 -14.27
N VAL A 216 75.13 20.67 -15.10
CA VAL A 216 74.88 19.31 -15.61
C VAL A 216 76.20 18.51 -15.56
N GLY A 217 76.16 17.28 -15.05
CA GLY A 217 77.31 16.37 -14.97
C GLY A 217 77.10 15.29 -13.91
N GLY A 218 77.72 14.11 -14.05
CA GLY A 218 77.50 12.98 -13.12
C GLY A 218 78.58 11.89 -13.16
N SER A 219 78.36 10.84 -12.36
CA SER A 219 79.20 9.62 -12.22
C SER A 219 78.36 8.54 -11.50
N GLN A 220 78.28 7.29 -11.99
CA GLN A 220 79.19 6.15 -11.74
C GLN A 220 79.24 5.66 -10.26
N ARG A 221 79.20 4.35 -9.92
CA ARG A 221 78.97 3.09 -10.69
C ARG A 221 78.80 1.88 -9.74
N GLY A 222 78.12 0.80 -10.17
CA GLY A 222 78.23 -0.57 -9.61
C GLY A 222 76.91 -1.22 -9.11
N GLY A 223 76.68 -2.54 -9.21
CA GLY A 223 77.37 -3.56 -10.02
C GLY A 223 77.33 -5.00 -9.48
N MET A 224 76.63 -5.93 -10.14
CA MET A 224 76.84 -7.40 -10.05
C MET A 224 76.19 -8.14 -11.26
N VAL A 225 76.56 -9.41 -11.51
CA VAL A 225 76.38 -10.10 -12.81
C VAL A 225 76.09 -11.60 -12.70
N SER A 226 75.10 -12.11 -13.46
CA SER A 226 75.03 -13.41 -14.20
C SER A 226 73.56 -13.66 -14.64
N GLN A 227 73.19 -14.41 -15.69
CA GLN A 227 73.92 -15.29 -16.62
C GLN A 227 73.21 -15.29 -18.01
N GLN A 228 73.76 -15.97 -19.04
CA GLN A 228 73.20 -16.06 -20.40
C GLN A 228 72.55 -17.43 -20.68
N CYS A 229 71.65 -17.53 -21.69
CA CYS A 229 71.76 -18.50 -22.82
C CYS A 229 70.61 -18.43 -23.86
N TYR A 230 71.00 -18.38 -25.15
CA TYR A 230 70.42 -18.90 -26.42
C TYR A 230 68.91 -19.20 -26.62
N GLY A 231 68.39 -18.91 -27.82
CA GLY A 231 67.19 -19.56 -28.37
C GLY A 231 66.56 -18.96 -29.66
N GLY A 232 66.85 -19.57 -30.82
CA GLY A 232 66.16 -19.42 -32.13
C GLY A 232 66.69 -20.50 -33.10
N PRO A 233 66.16 -20.70 -34.34
CA PRO A 233 65.12 -19.96 -35.07
C PRO A 233 63.82 -20.82 -35.19
N SER A 234 62.92 -20.80 -36.19
CA SER A 234 63.07 -20.86 -37.67
C SER A 234 61.94 -20.14 -38.45
N GLU A 235 62.32 -19.79 -39.68
CA GLU A 235 61.53 -19.20 -40.76
C GLU A 235 60.33 -20.05 -41.25
N TYR A 236 59.37 -19.40 -41.90
CA TYR A 236 58.91 -19.83 -43.23
C TYR A 236 58.53 -18.62 -44.09
N HIS A 237 58.83 -18.69 -45.39
CA HIS A 237 58.77 -17.58 -46.35
C HIS A 237 57.69 -17.81 -47.41
N GLN A 238 56.84 -16.80 -47.69
CA GLN A 238 56.24 -16.45 -49.00
C GLN A 238 55.38 -15.18 -48.82
N GLN A 239 55.68 -14.06 -49.49
CA GLN A 239 55.26 -13.69 -50.86
C GLN A 239 53.72 -13.62 -51.06
N GLY A 240 53.14 -12.49 -51.49
CA GLY A 240 53.78 -11.20 -51.81
C GLY A 240 52.83 -10.11 -52.36
N ARG A 241 53.41 -9.19 -53.14
CA ARG A 241 52.86 -8.13 -54.02
C ARG A 241 51.31 -8.10 -54.21
N GLY A 242 50.63 -6.95 -54.21
CA GLY A 242 51.08 -5.55 -54.17
C GLY A 242 49.97 -4.58 -54.65
N ALA A 243 50.38 -3.45 -55.26
CA ALA A 243 49.55 -2.44 -55.95
C ALA A 243 48.66 -1.49 -55.09
N GLN A 244 49.14 -0.26 -54.90
CA GLN A 244 48.35 0.93 -55.30
C GLN A 244 48.51 1.14 -56.81
N PRO A 245 47.62 1.90 -57.47
CA PRO A 245 48.03 3.29 -57.78
C PRO A 245 46.89 4.33 -57.78
N GLN A 246 47.26 5.59 -57.49
CA GLN A 246 46.64 6.85 -57.99
C GLN A 246 45.14 7.10 -57.68
N GLY A 247 44.64 8.33 -57.70
CA GLY A 247 45.30 9.65 -57.82
C GLY A 247 44.26 10.74 -58.11
N GLY A 248 44.30 11.87 -57.39
CA GLY A 248 43.34 12.96 -57.59
C GLY A 248 43.54 14.09 -56.57
N ALA A 249 44.06 15.22 -57.03
CA ALA A 249 44.50 16.36 -56.21
C ALA A 249 43.84 17.69 -56.70
N PRO A 250 44.03 18.83 -56.02
CA PRO A 250 42.97 19.87 -55.91
C PRO A 250 43.31 21.21 -56.58
N PRO A 251 42.42 22.21 -56.44
CA PRO A 251 42.81 23.61 -56.15
C PRO A 251 42.49 23.95 -54.67
N ARG A 252 43.40 24.53 -53.87
CA ARG A 252 43.93 25.92 -53.88
C ARG A 252 42.91 27.01 -53.53
N ARG A 253 43.26 28.16 -52.92
CA ARG A 253 44.20 28.53 -51.82
C ARG A 253 44.09 30.06 -51.60
N GLY A 254 44.04 30.54 -50.36
CA GLY A 254 44.13 31.98 -50.00
C GLY A 254 43.27 32.30 -48.76
N GLY A 255 43.68 33.10 -47.76
CA GLY A 255 44.96 33.80 -47.54
C GLY A 255 44.89 35.29 -47.92
N GLY A 256 45.01 36.26 -47.00
CA GLY A 256 45.14 36.15 -45.54
C GLY A 256 45.53 37.50 -44.88
N ARG A 257 45.81 37.49 -43.55
CA ARG A 257 46.17 38.64 -42.67
C ARG A 257 45.00 39.63 -42.41
N GLY A 258 44.93 40.30 -41.26
CA GLY A 258 45.69 40.13 -39.99
C GLY A 258 45.51 41.30 -39.01
N VAL A 259 45.94 41.12 -37.75
CA VAL A 259 45.94 42.10 -36.63
C VAL A 259 44.54 42.48 -36.10
N GLY A 260 44.27 42.55 -34.79
CA GLY A 260 45.08 42.16 -33.61
C GLY A 260 44.38 42.55 -32.29
N GLY A 261 44.76 41.93 -31.16
CA GLY A 261 44.28 42.31 -29.82
C GLY A 261 44.04 41.13 -28.86
N GLY A 262 44.74 41.11 -27.73
CA GLY A 262 44.33 40.39 -26.51
C GLY A 262 43.64 41.36 -25.53
N CYS A 263 43.23 41.00 -24.31
CA CYS A 263 43.34 39.74 -23.57
C CYS A 263 42.08 39.55 -22.70
N GLY A 264 41.85 38.37 -22.11
CA GLY A 264 40.80 38.20 -21.10
C GLY A 264 40.51 36.76 -20.69
N ILE A 265 41.14 36.27 -19.62
CA ILE A 265 40.77 34.99 -19.00
C ILE A 265 39.63 35.23 -18.01
N GLY A 266 38.45 34.64 -18.29
CA GLY A 266 37.33 34.56 -17.35
C GLY A 266 37.01 33.11 -17.04
N GLN A 267 37.25 32.64 -15.82
CA GLN A 267 36.92 31.28 -15.41
C GLN A 267 35.41 31.13 -15.16
N SER A 268 34.79 30.11 -15.75
CA SER A 268 33.40 29.72 -15.46
C SER A 268 33.32 28.21 -15.24
N THR A 269 33.08 27.79 -14.00
CA THR A 269 33.08 26.39 -13.57
C THR A 269 31.75 25.70 -13.91
N GLY A 270 31.61 25.28 -15.17
CA GLY A 270 30.42 24.61 -15.69
C GLY A 270 30.04 23.32 -14.94
N ARG A 271 29.04 23.41 -14.05
CA ARG A 271 28.50 22.28 -13.28
C ARG A 271 27.49 21.47 -14.13
N PRO A 272 27.67 20.15 -14.31
CA PRO A 272 26.74 19.34 -15.11
C PRO A 272 25.29 19.37 -14.60
N SER A 273 24.33 19.42 -15.52
CA SER A 273 22.91 19.68 -15.20
C SER A 273 22.14 18.45 -14.69
N ARG A 274 21.17 18.69 -13.80
CA ARG A 274 20.35 17.65 -13.15
C ARG A 274 19.37 16.98 -14.12
N SER A 275 19.17 15.67 -13.93
CA SER A 275 18.14 14.87 -14.59
C SER A 275 16.85 14.80 -13.77
N PRO A 276 15.65 14.96 -14.36
CA PRO A 276 14.41 14.47 -13.78
C PRO A 276 14.25 12.96 -14.02
N ILE A 277 13.65 12.25 -13.07
CA ILE A 277 13.43 10.79 -13.06
C ILE A 277 11.94 10.54 -12.71
N PRO A 278 11.26 9.54 -13.30
CA PRO A 278 9.86 9.25 -12.99
C PRO A 278 9.62 8.95 -11.50
N GLU A 279 8.55 9.51 -10.96
CA GLU A 279 8.19 9.44 -9.54
C GLU A 279 7.49 8.12 -9.20
N LEU A 280 7.83 7.54 -8.03
CA LEU A 280 7.39 6.20 -7.65
C LEU A 280 7.37 6.01 -6.11
N TYR A 281 6.71 6.93 -5.39
CA TYR A 281 6.59 6.88 -3.93
C TYR A 281 5.19 7.30 -3.45
N GLN A 282 4.38 6.32 -3.07
CA GLN A 282 3.19 6.51 -2.22
C GLN A 282 3.18 5.44 -1.12
N ALA A 283 2.77 5.83 0.08
CA ALA A 283 2.83 4.98 1.27
C ALA A 283 1.45 4.45 1.65
N THR A 284 1.08 3.28 1.13
CA THR A 284 -0.04 2.49 1.66
C THR A 284 0.45 1.71 2.88
N GLN A 285 -0.24 1.85 4.02
CA GLN A 285 0.02 1.03 5.21
C GLN A 285 -0.89 -0.21 5.21
N VAL A 286 -0.35 -1.35 5.65
CA VAL A 286 -1.11 -2.59 5.85
C VAL A 286 -1.87 -2.49 7.17
N PRO A 287 -3.20 -2.69 7.20
CA PRO A 287 -3.94 -2.88 8.44
C PRO A 287 -3.73 -4.31 8.97
N TYR A 288 -3.68 -4.47 10.30
CA TYR A 288 -3.76 -5.79 10.91
C TYR A 288 -4.47 -5.69 12.27
N GLN A 289 -5.46 -6.55 12.48
CA GLN A 289 -6.13 -6.76 13.77
C GLN A 289 -5.49 -7.96 14.47
N ALA A 290 -5.44 -7.94 15.81
CA ALA A 290 -4.97 -9.07 16.60
C ALA A 290 -6.19 -9.86 17.08
N GLY A 291 -6.19 -11.17 16.85
CA GLY A 291 -7.19 -12.08 17.39
C GLY A 291 -7.01 -12.33 18.89
N VAL A 292 -8.02 -12.94 19.50
CA VAL A 292 -8.01 -13.40 20.91
C VAL A 292 -8.30 -14.90 20.91
N THR A 293 -7.66 -15.62 21.84
CA THR A 293 -7.73 -17.08 21.99
C THR A 293 -9.01 -17.58 22.65
N ALA A 294 -9.50 -18.74 22.18
CA ALA A 294 -10.33 -19.63 23.01
C ALA A 294 -9.43 -20.53 23.89
N GLN A 295 -9.97 -21.07 24.98
CA GLN A 295 -9.20 -21.79 26.02
C GLN A 295 -9.23 -23.32 25.85
N SER A 296 -8.34 -24.01 26.57
CA SER A 296 -8.20 -25.47 26.59
C SER A 296 -8.21 -26.04 28.02
N ALA A 297 -8.86 -27.20 28.21
CA ALA A 297 -8.74 -28.07 29.40
C ALA A 297 -9.46 -29.43 29.15
N SER A 298 -9.12 -30.57 29.78
CA SER A 298 -7.82 -30.97 30.39
C SER A 298 -7.80 -32.45 30.86
N TYR A 299 -6.59 -33.05 30.88
CA TYR A 299 -6.10 -34.14 31.75
C TYR A 299 -6.72 -35.56 31.78
N ALA A 300 -5.87 -36.52 31.43
CA ALA A 300 -5.67 -37.78 32.16
C ALA A 300 -4.14 -38.07 32.26
N LYS A 301 -3.71 -39.09 33.02
CA LYS A 301 -2.29 -39.38 33.36
C LYS A 301 -1.83 -40.80 32.93
N PRO A 302 -0.52 -41.14 32.98
CA PRO A 302 0.08 -42.16 32.10
C PRO A 302 0.25 -43.57 32.70
N ALA A 303 0.51 -44.55 31.83
CA ALA A 303 1.17 -45.82 32.17
C ALA A 303 2.03 -46.37 31.01
N GLU A 304 3.33 -46.55 31.31
CA GLU A 304 4.23 -47.64 30.89
C GLU A 304 4.53 -47.94 29.39
N THR A 305 5.46 -48.87 29.15
CA THR A 305 6.18 -49.05 27.87
C THR A 305 6.63 -50.50 27.67
N TYR A 306 6.00 -51.22 26.72
CA TYR A 306 6.47 -52.41 25.98
C TYR A 306 5.50 -52.60 24.78
N GLY A 307 5.86 -53.11 23.60
CA GLY A 307 7.16 -53.45 23.01
C GLY A 307 6.97 -54.07 21.60
N GLU A 308 7.87 -53.73 20.67
CA GLU A 308 8.23 -54.41 19.39
C GLU A 308 7.17 -54.87 18.33
N ALA A 309 7.58 -54.76 17.05
CA ALA A 309 7.13 -55.52 15.87
C ALA A 309 5.66 -55.39 15.35
N SER A 310 5.31 -55.81 14.13
CA SER A 310 5.91 -55.61 12.79
C SER A 310 4.94 -56.02 11.67
N SER A 311 4.96 -55.29 10.53
CA SER A 311 4.65 -55.76 9.15
C SER A 311 3.35 -56.55 8.80
N SER A 312 2.51 -55.91 7.97
CA SER A 312 2.18 -56.31 6.56
C SER A 312 0.81 -56.89 6.12
N SER A 313 0.42 -56.40 4.92
CA SER A 313 -0.28 -57.04 3.76
C SER A 313 -1.81 -57.25 3.65
N GLN A 314 -2.37 -56.57 2.61
CA GLN A 314 -3.32 -57.05 1.57
C GLN A 314 -4.84 -57.19 1.93
N ILE A 315 -5.79 -56.50 1.26
CA ILE A 315 -6.38 -56.67 -0.13
C ILE A 315 -7.37 -57.87 -0.18
N PRO A 316 -8.60 -57.79 -0.78
CA PRO A 316 -9.00 -57.00 -1.98
C PRO A 316 -10.38 -56.29 -1.98
N ASP A 317 -10.69 -55.58 -3.09
CA ASP A 317 -12.04 -55.20 -3.57
C ASP A 317 -12.88 -56.42 -4.03
N PRO A 318 -14.20 -56.25 -4.28
CA PRO A 318 -14.61 -56.24 -5.69
C PRO A 318 -15.73 -55.22 -6.07
N SER A 319 -15.72 -54.79 -7.35
CA SER A 319 -16.87 -54.18 -8.04
C SER A 319 -17.28 -55.03 -9.25
N PRO A 320 -18.57 -54.99 -9.65
CA PRO A 320 -18.91 -54.49 -11.01
C PRO A 320 -20.28 -53.75 -11.06
N SER A 321 -20.39 -52.53 -11.61
CA SER A 321 -20.63 -52.19 -13.04
C SER A 321 -22.10 -52.12 -13.51
N GLN A 322 -22.45 -50.92 -14.03
CA GLN A 322 -23.23 -50.64 -15.28
C GLN A 322 -24.74 -50.99 -15.33
N VAL A 323 -25.64 -50.31 -16.08
CA VAL A 323 -25.81 -48.96 -16.71
C VAL A 323 -27.34 -48.79 -17.05
N THR A 324 -27.97 -47.71 -17.56
CA THR A 324 -27.57 -46.44 -18.24
C THR A 324 -28.71 -45.39 -18.19
N GLN A 325 -28.40 -44.08 -18.23
CA GLN A 325 -29.25 -42.97 -18.78
C GLN A 325 -30.60 -42.65 -18.05
N GLN A 326 -31.24 -41.47 -18.16
CA GLN A 326 -31.08 -40.26 -19.00
C GLN A 326 -31.69 -39.01 -18.28
N PHE A 327 -31.07 -37.82 -18.40
CA PHE A 327 -31.60 -36.42 -18.26
C PHE A 327 -32.34 -36.00 -16.94
N GLN A 328 -31.97 -34.94 -16.18
CA GLN A 328 -31.59 -33.53 -16.45
C GLN A 328 -32.78 -32.55 -16.43
N GLN A 329 -32.86 -31.67 -15.40
CA GLN A 329 -33.06 -30.20 -15.51
C GLN A 329 -33.16 -29.47 -14.13
N LEU A 330 -32.33 -28.42 -13.94
CA LEU A 330 -32.63 -27.09 -13.32
C LEU A 330 -33.13 -27.01 -11.84
N SER A 331 -32.84 -25.98 -11.02
CA SER A 331 -32.22 -24.63 -11.23
C SER A 331 -31.52 -24.07 -9.95
N VAL A 332 -30.86 -22.90 -10.09
CA VAL A 332 -29.97 -22.22 -9.13
C VAL A 332 -30.67 -21.15 -8.26
N SER A 333 -30.26 -20.99 -6.98
CA SER A 333 -30.07 -19.74 -6.20
C SER A 333 -29.33 -20.07 -4.88
N GLN A 334 -28.27 -19.40 -4.40
CA GLN A 334 -28.08 -17.99 -3.97
C GLN A 334 -28.98 -17.55 -2.79
N GLU A 335 -28.51 -16.84 -1.76
CA GLU A 335 -27.14 -16.51 -1.28
C GLU A 335 -27.23 -15.89 0.13
N GLY A 336 -26.36 -16.27 1.08
CA GLY A 336 -26.35 -15.72 2.45
C GLY A 336 -24.94 -15.41 2.94
N ALA A 337 -24.64 -14.13 3.21
CA ALA A 337 -23.28 -13.69 3.52
C ALA A 337 -23.02 -13.61 5.04
N SER A 338 -22.17 -14.50 5.55
CA SER A 338 -21.68 -14.45 6.92
C SER A 338 -20.31 -13.75 7.01
N SER A 339 -20.09 -12.99 8.08
CA SER A 339 -18.82 -12.30 8.33
C SER A 339 -17.74 -13.31 8.72
N GLN A 340 -16.91 -13.74 7.76
CA GLN A 340 -15.83 -14.69 8.04
C GLN A 340 -14.80 -14.11 9.02
N ALA A 341 -14.90 -14.53 10.28
CA ALA A 341 -13.78 -14.52 11.20
C ALA A 341 -12.61 -15.30 10.59
N ILE A 342 -11.38 -14.95 10.96
CA ILE A 342 -10.19 -15.70 10.57
C ILE A 342 -10.35 -17.13 11.13
N GLN A 343 -10.65 -18.10 10.26
CA GLN A 343 -10.70 -19.50 10.68
C GLN A 343 -9.34 -19.88 11.28
N PRO A 344 -9.31 -20.56 12.44
CA PRO A 344 -8.06 -21.10 12.97
C PRO A 344 -7.47 -22.05 11.91
N VAL A 345 -6.18 -21.90 11.63
CA VAL A 345 -5.53 -22.62 10.53
C VAL A 345 -5.77 -24.13 10.72
N PRO A 346 -6.45 -24.82 9.77
CA PRO A 346 -6.93 -26.17 10.01
C PRO A 346 -5.77 -27.11 10.32
N SER A 347 -5.95 -28.05 11.25
CA SER A 347 -4.87 -28.88 11.83
C SER A 347 -3.93 -29.54 10.80
N SER A 348 -4.45 -29.83 9.60
CA SER A 348 -3.71 -30.30 8.41
C SER A 348 -2.55 -29.38 7.96
N SER A 349 -2.66 -28.06 8.15
CA SER A 349 -1.68 -27.07 7.72
C SER A 349 -0.29 -27.25 8.33
N LYS A 350 -0.19 -27.93 9.48
CA LYS A 350 1.07 -28.28 10.16
C LYS A 350 1.95 -29.25 9.35
N SER A 351 1.45 -29.80 8.24
CA SER A 351 2.20 -30.62 7.29
C SER A 351 3.08 -29.81 6.33
N MET A 352 2.68 -28.59 5.94
CA MET A 352 3.48 -27.73 5.07
C MET A 352 4.59 -27.04 5.86
N ARG A 353 5.82 -27.55 5.73
CA ARG A 353 7.04 -26.90 6.24
C ARG A 353 7.72 -26.12 5.12
N PHE A 354 8.19 -24.90 5.42
CA PHE A 354 9.06 -24.18 4.49
C PHE A 354 10.36 -24.96 4.26
N PRO A 355 10.96 -24.91 3.05
CA PRO A 355 12.18 -25.64 2.75
C PRO A 355 13.35 -25.17 3.62
N LEU A 356 14.15 -26.12 4.11
CA LEU A 356 15.40 -25.79 4.78
C LEU A 356 16.36 -25.12 3.80
N ARG A 357 17.12 -24.12 4.27
CA ARG A 357 18.07 -23.38 3.42
C ARG A 357 19.12 -24.37 2.86
N PRO A 358 19.17 -24.62 1.52
CA PRO A 358 19.95 -25.72 0.95
C PRO A 358 21.47 -25.51 1.05
N GLY A 359 21.91 -24.29 1.33
CA GLY A 359 23.30 -23.98 1.65
C GLY A 359 23.55 -22.49 1.82
N LYS A 360 24.82 -22.13 2.01
CA LYS A 360 25.30 -20.77 1.76
C LYS A 360 25.83 -20.71 0.33
N GLY A 361 25.48 -19.67 -0.41
CA GLY A 361 26.10 -19.42 -1.70
C GLY A 361 27.58 -19.06 -1.55
N SER A 362 28.33 -19.32 -2.60
CA SER A 362 29.78 -19.23 -2.75
C SER A 362 30.20 -18.30 -3.90
N THR A 363 29.38 -18.17 -4.95
CA THR A 363 29.65 -17.40 -6.16
C THR A 363 29.85 -15.90 -5.87
N GLY A 364 30.79 -15.26 -6.58
CA GLY A 364 31.00 -13.82 -6.52
C GLY A 364 31.99 -13.33 -5.44
N THR A 365 32.43 -12.09 -5.59
CA THR A 365 33.56 -11.52 -4.82
C THR A 365 33.16 -11.18 -3.38
N ARG A 366 33.73 -11.87 -2.39
CA ARG A 366 33.46 -11.58 -0.95
C ARG A 366 33.84 -10.13 -0.58
N CYS A 367 33.03 -9.52 0.27
CA CYS A 367 33.22 -8.18 0.81
C CYS A 367 32.56 -8.05 2.20
N ILE A 368 32.91 -7.01 2.96
CA ILE A 368 32.28 -6.71 4.26
C ILE A 368 31.39 -5.48 4.13
N VAL A 369 30.19 -5.57 4.70
CA VAL A 369 29.20 -4.48 4.76
C VAL A 369 28.65 -4.33 6.17
N LYS A 370 28.08 -3.16 6.48
CA LYS A 370 27.38 -2.91 7.74
C LYS A 370 25.88 -2.88 7.48
N ALA A 371 25.08 -3.39 8.40
CA ALA A 371 23.63 -3.24 8.36
C ALA A 371 23.11 -2.40 9.53
N ASN A 372 21.95 -1.78 9.36
CA ASN A 372 21.21 -1.10 10.44
C ASN A 372 20.53 -2.05 11.45
N HIS A 373 21.14 -3.20 11.68
CA HIS A 373 20.78 -4.17 12.69
C HIS A 373 21.78 -4.06 13.84
N PHE A 374 21.30 -4.05 15.06
CA PHE A 374 22.09 -3.98 16.28
C PHE A 374 21.86 -5.26 17.06
N PHE A 375 22.89 -6.06 17.32
CA PHE A 375 22.72 -7.35 17.99
C PHE A 375 22.09 -7.19 19.37
N ALA A 376 21.17 -8.08 19.70
CA ALA A 376 20.52 -8.16 20.99
C ALA A 376 20.81 -9.52 21.63
N GLU A 377 21.13 -9.52 22.91
CA GLU A 377 21.25 -10.75 23.70
C GLU A 377 19.85 -11.27 24.07
N LEU A 378 19.70 -12.60 24.16
CA LEU A 378 18.48 -13.19 24.72
C LEU A 378 18.41 -12.91 26.24
N PRO A 379 17.23 -12.66 26.81
CA PRO A 379 17.07 -12.59 28.26
C PRO A 379 17.41 -13.90 28.96
N ASP A 380 18.12 -13.80 30.08
CA ASP A 380 18.30 -14.87 31.06
C ASP A 380 17.10 -14.98 32.04
N LYS A 381 15.94 -14.37 31.70
CA LYS A 381 14.76 -14.24 32.58
C LYS A 381 13.48 -14.74 31.91
N ASP A 382 12.67 -15.49 32.66
CA ASP A 382 11.39 -16.00 32.19
C ASP A 382 10.35 -14.91 31.90
N LEU A 383 9.86 -14.86 30.66
CA LEU A 383 8.88 -13.88 30.22
C LEU A 383 7.46 -14.37 30.46
N HIS A 384 6.69 -13.59 31.21
CA HIS A 384 5.30 -13.92 31.58
C HIS A 384 4.34 -12.91 30.93
N GLN A 385 3.26 -13.42 30.34
CA GLN A 385 2.15 -12.64 29.77
C GLN A 385 0.93 -12.70 30.70
N TYR A 386 0.32 -11.54 30.87
CA TYR A 386 -0.92 -11.32 31.60
C TYR A 386 -1.92 -10.60 30.70
N ASP A 387 -3.17 -11.04 30.75
CA ASP A 387 -4.30 -10.33 30.15
C ASP A 387 -4.77 -9.21 31.09
N VAL A 388 -5.13 -8.07 30.50
CA VAL A 388 -5.62 -6.87 31.17
C VAL A 388 -7.02 -6.56 30.67
N SER A 389 -7.97 -6.39 31.59
CA SER A 389 -9.22 -5.68 31.33
C SER A 389 -9.25 -4.38 32.11
N ILE A 390 -9.80 -3.33 31.49
CA ILE A 390 -10.04 -2.01 32.08
C ILE A 390 -11.54 -1.74 31.95
N THR A 391 -12.18 -1.35 33.05
CA THR A 391 -13.60 -1.03 33.12
C THR A 391 -13.79 0.35 33.78
N PRO A 392 -14.54 1.29 33.17
CA PRO A 392 -15.23 1.19 31.88
C PRO A 392 -14.26 0.96 30.69
N GLU A 393 -14.74 0.38 29.58
CA GLU A 393 -13.88 0.12 28.42
C GLU A 393 -13.44 1.45 27.77
N VAL A 394 -12.13 1.56 27.50
CA VAL A 394 -11.53 2.75 26.94
C VAL A 394 -10.84 2.45 25.60
N THR A 395 -11.39 3.05 24.54
CA THR A 395 -10.88 2.95 23.17
C THR A 395 -9.55 3.70 22.95
N SER A 396 -9.19 4.62 23.86
CA SER A 396 -7.98 5.43 23.78
C SER A 396 -6.78 4.71 24.42
N ARG A 397 -5.87 4.19 23.59
CA ARG A 397 -4.60 3.58 24.05
C ARG A 397 -3.77 4.50 24.96
N GLY A 398 -3.87 5.82 24.78
CA GLY A 398 -3.16 6.79 25.61
C GLY A 398 -3.69 6.81 27.05
N VAL A 399 -5.01 6.80 27.21
CA VAL A 399 -5.65 6.71 28.54
C VAL A 399 -5.38 5.34 29.17
N ASN A 400 -5.45 4.25 28.39
CA ASN A 400 -5.10 2.91 28.88
C ASN A 400 -3.67 2.86 29.44
N ARG A 401 -2.71 3.53 28.78
CA ARG A 401 -1.33 3.64 29.26
C ARG A 401 -1.22 4.51 30.51
N ALA A 402 -1.92 5.64 30.60
CA ALA A 402 -1.97 6.46 31.82
C ALA A 402 -2.55 5.70 33.03
N VAL A 403 -3.62 4.91 32.82
CA VAL A 403 -4.19 4.01 33.84
C VAL A 403 -3.13 3.01 34.32
N MET A 404 -2.39 2.37 33.39
CA MET A 404 -1.34 1.41 33.74
C MET A 404 -0.12 2.05 34.40
N GLU A 405 0.28 3.26 33.99
CA GLU A 405 1.37 4.03 34.61
C GLU A 405 1.03 4.40 36.06
N GLN A 406 -0.19 4.87 36.32
CA GLN A 406 -0.68 5.15 37.67
C GLN A 406 -0.81 3.85 38.50
N LEU A 407 -1.21 2.72 37.89
CA LEU A 407 -1.22 1.41 38.54
C LEU A 407 0.18 0.98 38.99
N VAL A 408 1.17 1.05 38.10
CA VAL A 408 2.57 0.75 38.45
C VAL A 408 3.07 1.70 39.53
N LYS A 409 2.80 3.01 39.44
CA LYS A 409 3.20 4.01 40.42
C LYS A 409 2.64 3.75 41.83
N LEU A 410 1.39 3.28 41.94
CA LEU A 410 0.74 2.99 43.23
C LEU A 410 1.09 1.59 43.78
N TYR A 411 1.24 0.59 42.91
CA TYR A 411 1.21 -0.83 43.29
C TYR A 411 2.49 -1.62 43.00
N ARG A 412 3.53 -1.00 42.42
CA ARG A 412 4.82 -1.67 42.11
C ARG A 412 5.45 -2.35 43.33
N GLU A 413 5.70 -1.58 44.39
CA GLU A 413 6.40 -2.08 45.58
C GLU A 413 5.59 -3.10 46.37
N SER A 414 4.26 -2.97 46.38
CA SER A 414 3.37 -3.71 47.28
C SER A 414 2.66 -4.91 46.64
N HIS A 415 2.38 -4.88 45.33
CA HIS A 415 1.54 -5.89 44.67
C HIS A 415 2.18 -6.48 43.40
N LEU A 416 3.01 -5.74 42.66
CA LEU A 416 3.67 -6.26 41.46
C LEU A 416 4.99 -7.00 41.78
N GLY A 417 5.36 -7.09 43.05
CA GLY A 417 6.63 -7.69 43.50
C GLY A 417 7.84 -6.89 43.03
N LYS A 418 7.76 -5.55 43.08
CA LYS A 418 8.77 -4.57 42.63
C LYS A 418 9.07 -4.55 41.13
N ARG A 419 8.41 -5.41 40.33
CA ARG A 419 8.62 -5.51 38.88
C ARG A 419 8.13 -4.28 38.13
N LEU A 420 8.77 -4.01 36.98
CA LEU A 420 8.36 -2.99 36.02
C LEU A 420 7.73 -3.67 34.79
N PRO A 421 6.39 -3.76 34.69
CA PRO A 421 5.74 -4.40 33.56
C PRO A 421 5.77 -3.52 32.30
N ALA A 422 5.82 -4.15 31.12
CA ALA A 422 5.60 -3.50 29.83
C ALA A 422 4.18 -3.80 29.32
N TYR A 423 3.51 -2.85 28.65
CA TYR A 423 2.09 -2.95 28.31
C TYR A 423 1.84 -2.63 26.84
N ASP A 424 1.00 -3.38 26.13
CA ASP A 424 0.70 -3.09 24.71
C ASP A 424 -0.14 -1.80 24.53
N GLY A 425 -0.91 -1.41 25.55
CA GLY A 425 -1.86 -0.30 25.54
C GLY A 425 -3.31 -0.71 25.26
N ARG A 426 -3.64 -2.01 25.32
CA ARG A 426 -4.98 -2.56 25.12
C ARG A 426 -5.35 -3.65 26.13
N LYS A 427 -4.68 -4.80 26.06
CA LYS A 427 -5.07 -6.06 26.73
C LYS A 427 -3.91 -6.95 27.16
N SER A 428 -2.66 -6.67 26.77
CA SER A 428 -1.54 -7.57 27.07
C SER A 428 -0.42 -6.86 27.83
N LEU A 429 -0.13 -7.37 29.03
CA LEU A 429 0.89 -6.92 29.95
C LEU A 429 1.97 -8.00 30.10
N TYR A 430 3.22 -7.61 30.22
CA TYR A 430 4.36 -8.52 30.27
C TYR A 430 5.26 -8.22 31.47
N THR A 431 5.87 -9.25 32.06
CA THR A 431 6.85 -9.11 33.16
C THR A 431 8.04 -10.07 33.03
N ALA A 432 9.16 -9.65 33.61
CA ALA A 432 10.32 -10.50 33.86
C ALA A 432 10.13 -11.29 35.17
N GLY A 433 9.75 -12.56 35.04
CA GLY A 433 9.29 -13.42 36.13
C GLY A 433 7.83 -13.19 36.54
N PRO A 434 7.23 -14.11 37.33
CA PRO A 434 5.81 -14.10 37.64
C PRO A 434 5.44 -13.05 38.70
N LEU A 435 4.36 -12.30 38.44
CA LEU A 435 3.66 -11.51 39.45
C LEU A 435 3.21 -12.41 40.63
N PRO A 436 3.13 -11.89 41.87
CA PRO A 436 2.79 -12.68 43.07
C PRO A 436 1.28 -12.99 43.18
N PHE A 437 0.58 -13.12 42.04
CA PHE A 437 -0.82 -13.49 41.94
C PHE A 437 -1.14 -14.08 40.56
N ILE A 438 -2.13 -14.97 40.49
CA ILE A 438 -2.66 -15.52 39.22
C ILE A 438 -3.71 -14.57 38.63
N SER A 439 -4.52 -13.92 39.46
CA SER A 439 -5.46 -12.86 39.06
C SER A 439 -5.56 -11.85 40.18
N LYS A 440 -5.60 -10.55 39.87
CA LYS A 440 -5.87 -9.49 40.85
C LYS A 440 -6.55 -8.28 40.24
N GLU A 441 -7.44 -7.69 41.03
CA GLU A 441 -8.15 -6.45 40.73
C GLU A 441 -7.50 -5.26 41.43
N PHE A 442 -7.47 -4.12 40.74
CA PHE A 442 -6.95 -2.84 41.19
C PHE A 442 -7.97 -1.74 40.89
N LYS A 443 -8.07 -0.74 41.76
CA LYS A 443 -8.85 0.48 41.52
C LYS A 443 -7.88 1.64 41.26
N ILE A 444 -8.02 2.28 40.11
CA ILE A 444 -7.13 3.34 39.64
C ILE A 444 -7.95 4.61 39.37
N THR A 445 -7.81 5.60 40.24
CA THR A 445 -8.34 6.93 39.99
C THR A 445 -7.35 7.71 39.13
N LEU A 446 -7.76 8.09 37.92
CA LEU A 446 -7.08 9.13 37.15
C LEU A 446 -7.77 10.48 37.43
N ILE A 447 -6.95 11.49 37.73
CA ILE A 447 -7.39 12.88 37.72
C ILE A 447 -7.23 13.38 36.28
N ASP A 448 -8.32 13.80 35.65
CA ASP A 448 -8.26 14.40 34.32
C ASP A 448 -7.54 15.76 34.37
N GLU A 449 -6.41 15.88 33.67
CA GLU A 449 -5.82 17.17 33.28
C GLU A 449 -6.75 17.85 32.26
N ASP A 450 -7.77 18.58 32.78
CA ASP A 450 -8.92 19.19 32.07
C ASP A 450 -9.02 18.79 30.59
N ASP A 451 -9.67 17.63 30.36
CA ASP A 451 -9.83 16.96 29.06
C ASP A 451 -10.69 17.78 28.06
N GLY A 452 -10.93 19.06 28.35
CA GLY A 452 -11.60 19.99 27.47
C GLY A 452 -13.11 19.74 27.36
N MET A 453 -13.73 19.25 28.43
CA MET A 453 -15.17 19.00 28.50
C MET A 453 -15.93 19.98 29.40
N GLY A 454 -15.26 20.63 30.37
CA GLY A 454 -15.85 21.72 31.17
C GLY A 454 -16.82 21.28 32.27
N GLY A 455 -16.64 20.08 32.82
CA GLY A 455 -17.02 19.82 34.20
C GLY A 455 -15.92 20.30 35.15
N ALA A 456 -16.16 20.27 36.46
CA ALA A 456 -15.07 20.25 37.44
C ALA A 456 -14.13 19.07 37.18
N ARG A 457 -12.90 19.08 37.75
CA ARG A 457 -11.93 17.97 37.66
C ARG A 457 -12.64 16.63 37.88
N ARG A 458 -12.78 15.84 36.82
CA ARG A 458 -13.42 14.53 36.90
C ARG A 458 -12.36 13.51 37.28
N GLU A 459 -12.46 13.03 38.50
CA GLU A 459 -11.79 11.81 38.91
C GLU A 459 -12.49 10.65 38.21
N ARG A 460 -11.78 10.00 37.28
CA ARG A 460 -12.24 8.80 36.57
C ARG A 460 -11.67 7.58 37.29
N GLU A 461 -12.53 6.87 38.01
CA GLU A 461 -12.17 5.56 38.56
C GLU A 461 -12.18 4.50 37.45
N PHE A 462 -11.11 3.72 37.39
CA PHE A 462 -10.97 2.56 36.52
C PHE A 462 -10.71 1.31 37.36
N LYS A 463 -11.56 0.29 37.17
CA LYS A 463 -11.32 -1.07 37.63
C LYS A 463 -10.39 -1.74 36.63
N VAL A 464 -9.23 -2.20 37.08
CA VAL A 464 -8.24 -2.91 36.25
C VAL A 464 -8.07 -4.31 36.80
N VAL A 465 -8.30 -5.33 35.98
CA VAL A 465 -8.02 -6.73 36.34
C VAL A 465 -6.84 -7.23 35.53
N ILE A 466 -5.85 -7.81 36.21
CA ILE A 466 -4.65 -8.41 35.62
C ILE A 466 -4.69 -9.91 35.92
N LYS A 467 -4.75 -10.75 34.88
CA LYS A 467 -4.86 -12.23 34.97
C LYS A 467 -3.72 -12.89 34.21
N PHE A 468 -3.08 -13.92 34.76
CA PHE A 468 -2.04 -14.69 34.07
C PHE A 468 -2.63 -15.42 32.86
N ALA A 469 -1.91 -15.35 31.74
CA ALA A 469 -2.31 -15.94 30.47
C ALA A 469 -1.32 -17.03 30.00
N ALA A 470 -0.02 -16.70 29.91
CA ALA A 470 1.00 -17.60 29.36
C ALA A 470 2.42 -17.26 29.83
N ARG A 471 3.35 -18.21 29.67
CA ARG A 471 4.81 -17.99 29.73
C ARG A 471 5.35 -18.10 28.31
N ALA A 472 6.15 -17.13 27.86
CA ALA A 472 6.72 -17.14 26.52
C ALA A 472 8.03 -17.94 26.50
N ASP A 473 8.17 -18.84 25.52
CA ASP A 473 9.27 -19.80 25.47
C ASP A 473 10.53 -19.19 24.80
N LEU A 474 11.47 -18.76 25.64
CA LEU A 474 12.79 -18.30 25.20
C LEU A 474 13.74 -19.47 24.83
N HIS A 475 13.49 -20.69 25.28
CA HIS A 475 14.32 -21.85 24.93
C HIS A 475 14.04 -22.29 23.49
N HIS A 476 12.76 -22.35 23.08
CA HIS A 476 12.33 -22.47 21.69
C HIS A 476 12.89 -21.33 20.83
N LEU A 477 12.89 -20.08 21.31
CA LEU A 477 13.51 -18.97 20.57
C LEU A 477 15.02 -19.18 20.38
N GLY A 478 15.72 -19.67 21.41
CA GLY A 478 17.13 -20.06 21.32
C GLY A 478 17.38 -21.20 20.32
N MET A 479 16.57 -22.25 20.33
CA MET A 479 16.66 -23.36 19.38
C MET A 479 16.37 -22.93 17.93
N PHE A 480 15.36 -22.07 17.72
CA PHE A 480 15.08 -21.48 16.42
C PHE A 480 16.25 -20.61 15.91
N LEU A 481 16.83 -19.75 16.76
CA LEU A 481 18.00 -18.93 16.40
C LEU A 481 19.25 -19.77 16.11
N GLN A 482 19.38 -20.97 16.70
CA GLN A 482 20.42 -21.95 16.38
C GLN A 482 20.10 -22.79 15.12
N GLY A 483 18.92 -22.62 14.50
CA GLY A 483 18.47 -23.41 13.35
C GLY A 483 18.09 -24.87 13.69
N ARG A 484 17.88 -25.18 14.98
CA ARG A 484 17.47 -26.52 15.45
C ARG A 484 15.96 -26.77 15.35
N GLN A 485 15.18 -25.70 15.21
CA GLN A 485 13.75 -25.74 14.90
C GLN A 485 13.46 -24.81 13.71
N ALA A 486 12.48 -25.17 12.89
CA ALA A 486 12.08 -24.40 11.71
C ALA A 486 11.08 -23.27 12.03
N ASP A 487 10.25 -23.49 13.05
CA ASP A 487 9.20 -22.55 13.47
C ASP A 487 9.74 -21.53 14.48
N ALA A 488 9.26 -20.29 14.40
CA ALA A 488 9.70 -19.20 15.28
C ALA A 488 8.59 -18.84 16.28
N PRO A 489 8.84 -18.87 17.61
CA PRO A 489 7.84 -18.49 18.60
C PRO A 489 7.54 -16.99 18.50
N GLN A 490 6.35 -16.66 17.96
CA GLN A 490 5.94 -15.28 17.70
C GLN A 490 5.65 -14.53 19.00
N GLU A 491 5.21 -15.25 20.03
CA GLU A 491 4.86 -14.77 21.35
C GLU A 491 6.09 -14.15 22.01
N ALA A 492 7.21 -14.88 22.04
CA ALA A 492 8.48 -14.42 22.57
C ALA A 492 9.01 -13.19 21.79
N LEU A 493 8.95 -13.21 20.46
CA LEU A 493 9.33 -12.07 19.62
C LEU A 493 8.42 -10.85 19.84
N GLN A 494 7.13 -11.06 20.09
CA GLN A 494 6.17 -10.00 20.39
C GLN A 494 6.42 -9.37 21.76
N VAL A 495 6.72 -10.15 22.81
CA VAL A 495 7.11 -9.59 24.12
C VAL A 495 8.31 -8.65 23.95
N LEU A 496 9.34 -9.11 23.26
CA LEU A 496 10.59 -8.37 23.08
C LEU A 496 10.41 -7.10 22.21
N ASP A 497 9.55 -7.14 21.18
CA ASP A 497 9.20 -5.94 20.40
C ASP A 497 8.44 -4.91 21.26
N ILE A 498 7.51 -5.36 22.11
CA ILE A 498 6.70 -4.49 22.98
C ILE A 498 7.56 -3.84 24.08
N VAL A 499 8.38 -4.63 24.79
CA VAL A 499 9.27 -4.14 25.86
C VAL A 499 10.19 -3.02 25.36
N LEU A 500 10.88 -3.23 24.24
CA LEU A 500 11.78 -2.23 23.66
C LEU A 500 11.04 -0.99 23.11
N ARG A 501 9.73 -1.07 22.92
CA ARG A 501 8.89 0.03 22.39
C ARG A 501 8.17 0.82 23.48
N GLU A 502 8.22 0.38 24.74
CA GLU A 502 7.55 1.04 25.86
C GLU A 502 8.07 2.47 26.08
N LEU A 503 9.37 2.61 26.36
CA LEU A 503 10.01 3.92 26.58
C LEU A 503 9.96 4.85 25.33
N PRO A 504 10.21 4.38 24.08
CA PRO A 504 9.96 5.18 22.88
C PRO A 504 8.50 5.63 22.71
N THR A 505 7.51 4.86 23.17
CA THR A 505 6.09 5.24 23.11
C THR A 505 5.74 6.37 24.07
N MET A 506 6.48 6.51 25.18
CA MET A 506 6.34 7.65 26.11
C MET A 506 7.07 8.90 25.61
N ARG A 507 8.24 8.74 24.95
CA ARG A 507 9.11 9.86 24.53
C ARG A 507 8.72 10.52 23.20
N TYR A 508 7.99 9.83 22.33
CA TYR A 508 7.78 10.23 20.93
C TYR A 508 6.36 9.96 20.44
N CYS A 509 5.93 10.56 19.33
CA CYS A 509 4.65 10.28 18.69
C CYS A 509 4.70 8.90 17.98
N PRO A 510 3.91 7.89 18.40
CA PRO A 510 3.97 6.55 17.84
C PRO A 510 3.04 6.40 16.62
N VAL A 511 3.57 5.94 15.50
CA VAL A 511 2.82 5.65 14.27
C VAL A 511 3.24 4.26 13.74
N GLY A 512 2.48 3.24 14.13
CA GLY A 512 2.79 1.84 13.80
C GLY A 512 4.04 1.35 14.55
N ARG A 513 5.09 0.99 13.81
CA ARG A 513 6.43 0.63 14.33
C ARG A 513 7.46 1.75 14.17
N SER A 514 7.02 3.00 14.08
CA SER A 514 7.89 4.17 13.97
C SER A 514 7.51 5.26 14.96
N PHE A 515 8.52 6.02 15.41
CA PHE A 515 8.44 7.03 16.45
C PHE A 515 8.91 8.37 15.88
N TYR A 516 8.09 9.42 15.99
CA TYR A 516 8.34 10.73 15.39
C TYR A 516 8.34 11.85 16.43
N SER A 517 9.14 12.90 16.20
CA SER A 517 9.21 14.07 17.08
C SER A 517 9.70 15.28 16.31
N PRO A 518 9.21 16.50 16.62
CA PRO A 518 9.68 17.73 15.99
C PRO A 518 11.11 18.10 16.39
N ASN A 519 11.66 17.44 17.43
CA ASN A 519 13.00 17.70 17.96
C ASN A 519 14.05 16.75 17.34
N LEU A 520 13.65 15.75 16.55
CA LEU A 520 14.57 14.81 15.88
C LEU A 520 15.13 15.45 14.59
N GLY A 521 15.94 16.49 14.74
CA GLY A 521 16.42 17.31 13.62
C GLY A 521 15.39 18.32 13.13
N THR A 522 15.67 18.96 11.98
CA THR A 522 14.94 20.15 11.55
C THR A 522 13.55 19.85 10.97
N ARG A 523 12.51 20.50 11.50
CA ARG A 523 11.21 20.67 10.83
C ARG A 523 11.40 21.22 9.41
N GLN A 524 10.58 20.78 8.45
CA GLN A 524 10.62 21.28 7.07
C GLN A 524 9.18 21.47 6.55
N PRO A 525 8.78 22.68 6.12
CA PRO A 525 7.45 22.90 5.56
C PRO A 525 7.31 22.20 4.19
N LEU A 526 6.18 21.52 4.02
CA LEU A 526 5.72 20.93 2.76
C LEU A 526 4.71 21.85 2.05
N GLY A 527 4.12 22.80 2.79
CA GLY A 527 3.17 23.80 2.33
C GLY A 527 1.70 23.33 2.35
N GLU A 528 0.78 24.28 2.33
CA GLU A 528 -0.65 24.11 2.69
C GLU A 528 -0.85 23.74 4.19
N GLY A 529 -0.04 24.31 5.09
CA GLY A 529 -0.12 24.07 6.54
C GLY A 529 0.36 22.68 6.99
N LEU A 530 1.30 22.07 6.26
CA LEU A 530 1.83 20.74 6.51
C LEU A 530 3.37 20.75 6.58
N GLU A 531 3.94 20.18 7.64
CA GLU A 531 5.38 19.99 7.81
C GLU A 531 5.77 18.50 7.75
N SER A 532 7.04 18.19 7.46
CA SER A 532 7.57 16.85 7.70
C SER A 532 8.31 16.78 9.02
N TRP A 533 7.85 15.89 9.90
CA TRP A 533 8.61 15.47 11.07
C TRP A 533 9.51 14.30 10.73
N ARG A 534 10.65 14.24 11.43
CA ARG A 534 11.53 13.08 11.41
C ARG A 534 11.15 12.08 12.49
N GLY A 535 11.68 10.87 12.34
CA GLY A 535 11.51 9.78 13.28
C GLY A 535 12.41 8.60 12.93
N PHE A 536 12.23 7.51 13.63
CA PHE A 536 12.89 6.23 13.36
C PHE A 536 11.88 5.09 13.39
N TYR A 537 12.11 4.08 12.56
CA TYR A 537 11.50 2.76 12.68
C TYR A 537 12.24 1.94 13.74
N GLN A 538 11.53 1.07 14.42
CA GLN A 538 12.09 0.08 15.32
C GLN A 538 11.34 -1.26 15.17
N SER A 539 12.06 -2.36 15.00
CA SER A 539 11.52 -3.70 15.27
C SER A 539 12.61 -4.67 15.69
N ILE A 540 12.32 -5.54 16.65
CA ILE A 540 13.20 -6.68 16.92
C ILE A 540 13.00 -7.78 15.86
N ARG A 541 14.08 -8.47 15.47
CA ARG A 541 14.14 -9.42 14.36
C ARG A 541 15.10 -10.57 14.66
N PRO A 542 14.68 -11.84 14.53
CA PRO A 542 15.59 -12.97 14.55
C PRO A 542 16.40 -13.04 13.25
N THR A 543 17.65 -13.49 13.35
CA THR A 543 18.62 -13.60 12.25
C THR A 543 19.47 -14.85 12.43
N GLN A 544 20.19 -15.30 11.39
CA GLN A 544 21.16 -16.40 11.52
C GLN A 544 22.37 -16.04 12.42
N MET A 545 22.57 -14.76 12.79
CA MET A 545 23.54 -14.32 13.79
C MET A 545 22.92 -14.05 15.17
N GLY A 546 21.74 -14.63 15.46
CA GLY A 546 21.01 -14.39 16.69
C GLY A 546 19.98 -13.27 16.58
N LEU A 547 19.60 -12.68 17.70
CA LEU A 547 18.56 -11.65 17.76
C LEU A 547 19.13 -10.27 17.41
N SER A 548 18.33 -9.40 16.80
CA SER A 548 18.76 -8.05 16.43
C SER A 548 17.64 -7.01 16.48
N LEU A 549 17.98 -5.78 16.85
CA LEU A 549 17.11 -4.61 16.74
C LEU A 549 17.39 -3.88 15.42
N ASN A 550 16.39 -3.75 14.56
CA ASN A 550 16.49 -3.00 13.30
C ASN A 550 16.00 -1.56 13.50
N ILE A 551 16.85 -0.57 13.21
CA ILE A 551 16.57 0.87 13.33
C ILE A 551 16.77 1.57 11.98
N ASP A 552 15.78 2.29 11.45
CA ASP A 552 15.89 2.99 10.16
C ASP A 552 15.22 4.37 10.19
N MET A 553 15.86 5.40 9.65
CA MET A 553 15.30 6.77 9.68
C MET A 553 14.02 6.88 8.85
N SER A 554 13.01 7.56 9.39
CA SER A 554 11.73 7.81 8.74
C SER A 554 11.37 9.29 8.77
N SER A 555 10.48 9.69 7.87
CA SER A 555 9.83 10.99 7.91
C SER A 555 8.39 10.86 7.42
N THR A 556 7.47 11.61 8.00
CA THR A 556 6.07 11.64 7.56
C THR A 556 5.48 13.04 7.76
N ALA A 557 4.38 13.31 7.08
CA ALA A 557 3.72 14.61 7.16
C ALA A 557 2.90 14.74 8.44
N PHE A 558 3.00 15.89 9.08
CA PHE A 558 2.19 16.35 10.20
C PHE A 558 1.51 17.66 9.82
N ILE A 559 0.40 17.97 10.47
CA ILE A 559 -0.28 19.26 10.33
C ILE A 559 0.45 20.26 11.22
N GLU A 560 0.80 21.42 10.67
CA GLU A 560 1.53 22.45 11.42
C GLU A 560 0.66 23.03 12.55
N PRO A 561 1.22 23.29 13.74
CA PRO A 561 0.47 23.77 14.92
C PRO A 561 0.16 25.28 14.85
N LEU A 562 -0.34 25.73 13.71
CA LEU A 562 -0.66 27.13 13.39
C LEU A 562 -2.02 27.56 14.01
N PRO A 563 -2.24 28.87 14.22
CA PRO A 563 -3.58 29.44 14.26
C PRO A 563 -4.40 29.02 13.03
N VAL A 564 -5.71 28.82 13.19
CA VAL A 564 -6.54 28.30 12.09
C VAL A 564 -6.68 29.32 10.95
N ILE A 565 -6.59 30.62 11.24
CA ILE A 565 -6.54 31.69 10.21
C ILE A 565 -5.31 31.51 9.31
N ASP A 566 -4.12 31.36 9.91
CA ASP A 566 -2.85 31.21 9.20
C ASP A 566 -2.82 29.93 8.36
N PHE A 567 -3.31 28.82 8.93
CA PHE A 567 -3.48 27.55 8.20
C PHE A 567 -4.40 27.71 6.98
N VAL A 568 -5.47 28.50 7.08
CA VAL A 568 -6.37 28.79 5.95
C VAL A 568 -5.69 29.67 4.90
N ALA A 569 -4.89 30.68 5.31
CA ALA A 569 -4.13 31.51 4.40
C ALA A 569 -3.08 30.69 3.60
N GLU A 570 -2.36 29.77 4.27
CA GLU A 570 -1.46 28.82 3.60
C GLU A 570 -2.19 27.86 2.66
N LEU A 571 -3.28 27.24 3.14
CA LEU A 571 -4.09 26.31 2.35
C LEU A 571 -4.66 26.96 1.08
N LEU A 572 -4.93 28.26 1.11
CA LEU A 572 -5.41 29.03 -0.05
C LEU A 572 -4.29 29.74 -0.82
N ASN A 573 -3.04 29.68 -0.33
CA ASN A 573 -1.85 30.32 -0.87
C ASN A 573 -2.10 31.81 -1.23
N ARG A 574 -2.81 32.53 -0.36
CA ARG A 574 -3.17 33.94 -0.56
C ARG A 574 -3.54 34.59 0.78
N ASP A 575 -3.30 35.90 0.91
CA ASP A 575 -3.92 36.65 2.00
C ASP A 575 -5.45 36.67 1.81
N VAL A 576 -6.17 36.26 2.85
CA VAL A 576 -7.62 36.13 2.91
C VAL A 576 -8.24 37.04 3.97
N SER A 577 -7.43 37.76 4.76
CA SER A 577 -7.82 38.44 5.99
C SER A 577 -9.04 39.36 5.82
N PHE A 578 -9.14 40.02 4.66
CA PHE A 578 -10.14 41.06 4.36
C PHE A 578 -11.21 40.66 3.33
N ARG A 579 -11.30 39.37 2.92
CA ARG A 579 -12.29 38.94 1.91
C ARG A 579 -13.21 37.83 2.44
N PRO A 580 -14.48 37.77 1.98
CA PRO A 580 -15.32 36.58 2.14
C PRO A 580 -14.67 35.37 1.44
N LEU A 581 -14.91 34.18 1.99
CA LEU A 581 -14.49 32.92 1.39
C LEU A 581 -15.52 32.49 0.34
N SER A 582 -15.09 32.06 -0.85
CA SER A 582 -16.00 31.47 -1.84
C SER A 582 -16.45 30.07 -1.41
N ASP A 583 -17.50 29.55 -2.04
CA ASP A 583 -17.95 28.18 -1.82
C ASP A 583 -16.86 27.13 -2.09
N ALA A 584 -16.06 27.33 -3.13
CA ALA A 584 -14.92 26.47 -3.44
C ALA A 584 -13.85 26.50 -2.33
N ASP A 585 -13.56 27.68 -1.77
CA ASP A 585 -12.65 27.82 -0.63
C ASP A 585 -13.22 27.14 0.62
N ARG A 586 -14.50 27.39 0.93
CA ARG A 586 -15.23 26.79 2.05
C ARG A 586 -15.21 25.25 1.97
N VAL A 587 -15.40 24.68 0.78
CA VAL A 587 -15.28 23.24 0.54
C VAL A 587 -13.83 22.76 0.71
N LYS A 588 -12.82 23.48 0.20
CA LYS A 588 -11.39 23.12 0.38
C LYS A 588 -11.01 23.10 1.87
N ILE A 589 -11.36 24.15 2.62
CA ILE A 589 -11.07 24.26 4.06
C ILE A 589 -11.82 23.17 4.85
N LYS A 590 -13.11 22.92 4.55
CA LYS A 590 -13.88 21.83 5.18
C LYS A 590 -13.24 20.47 4.91
N LYS A 591 -12.75 20.20 3.69
CA LYS A 591 -12.04 18.95 3.33
C LYS A 591 -10.68 18.83 4.01
N ALA A 592 -9.98 19.94 4.26
CA ALA A 592 -8.73 19.97 5.01
C ALA A 592 -8.94 19.72 6.52
N LEU A 593 -9.71 20.59 7.19
CA LEU A 593 -9.86 20.64 8.65
C LEU A 593 -10.76 19.55 9.26
N ARG A 594 -11.67 18.91 8.49
CA ARG A 594 -12.54 17.85 9.03
C ARG A 594 -11.72 16.73 9.66
N GLY A 595 -12.00 16.46 10.93
CA GLY A 595 -11.35 15.43 11.75
C GLY A 595 -10.11 15.91 12.52
N VAL A 596 -9.60 17.13 12.27
CA VAL A 596 -8.45 17.73 12.96
C VAL A 596 -8.85 18.22 14.36
N LYS A 597 -7.92 18.18 15.31
CA LYS A 597 -8.06 18.75 16.66
C LYS A 597 -7.53 20.17 16.72
N VAL A 598 -8.25 21.03 17.44
CA VAL A 598 -7.86 22.41 17.76
C VAL A 598 -7.96 22.68 19.26
N GLU A 599 -7.13 23.57 19.77
CA GLU A 599 -7.25 24.15 21.11
C GLU A 599 -7.79 25.58 21.02
N VAL A 600 -8.62 25.99 21.99
CA VAL A 600 -9.13 27.37 22.04
C VAL A 600 -8.15 28.32 22.72
N THR A 601 -8.06 29.54 22.20
CA THR A 601 -7.12 30.58 22.67
C THR A 601 -7.79 31.65 23.55
N HIS A 602 -9.11 31.85 23.40
CA HIS A 602 -9.89 32.92 24.06
C HIS A 602 -10.08 32.77 25.59
N ARG A 603 -9.62 31.68 26.21
CA ARG A 603 -9.81 31.38 27.64
C ARG A 603 -8.53 31.51 28.48
N GLY A 604 -7.62 32.39 28.07
CA GLY A 604 -6.35 32.63 28.77
C GLY A 604 -5.51 31.36 28.88
N ASN A 605 -5.33 30.85 30.10
CA ASN A 605 -4.57 29.63 30.37
C ASN A 605 -5.34 28.34 30.02
N MET A 606 -6.67 28.39 29.88
CA MET A 606 -7.50 27.19 29.69
C MET A 606 -7.56 26.75 28.20
N ARG A 607 -6.52 26.03 27.76
CA ARG A 607 -6.32 25.55 26.38
C ARG A 607 -7.15 24.32 26.04
N ARG A 608 -8.47 24.44 26.23
CA ARG A 608 -9.48 23.39 26.00
C ARG A 608 -9.47 22.90 24.55
N LYS A 609 -9.39 21.57 24.37
CA LYS A 609 -9.22 20.89 23.06
C LYS A 609 -10.54 20.37 22.51
N TYR A 610 -10.70 20.44 21.20
CA TYR A 610 -11.89 19.99 20.45
C TYR A 610 -11.49 19.29 19.15
N ARG A 611 -12.41 18.51 18.55
CA ARG A 611 -12.25 17.93 17.20
C ARG A 611 -13.27 18.53 16.23
N ILE A 612 -12.81 18.96 15.06
CA ILE A 612 -13.63 19.60 14.02
C ILE A 612 -14.48 18.56 13.30
N SER A 613 -15.81 18.72 13.36
CA SER A 613 -16.78 17.93 12.60
C SER A 613 -17.08 18.54 11.23
N GLY A 614 -17.10 19.88 11.14
CA GLY A 614 -17.43 20.63 9.93
C GLY A 614 -17.15 22.14 10.02
N LEU A 615 -17.71 22.88 9.07
CA LEU A 615 -17.76 24.35 9.03
C LEU A 615 -19.22 24.77 8.88
N THR A 616 -19.59 25.93 9.45
CA THR A 616 -20.94 26.49 9.27
C THR A 616 -21.21 26.93 7.84
N SER A 617 -22.49 26.96 7.47
CA SER A 617 -22.96 27.53 6.21
C SER A 617 -22.95 29.07 6.26
N GLN A 618 -23.47 29.64 7.35
CA GLN A 618 -23.53 31.09 7.60
C GLN A 618 -22.18 31.65 8.07
N ALA A 619 -22.01 32.96 7.89
CA ALA A 619 -20.91 33.73 8.47
C ALA A 619 -21.09 33.94 9.99
N THR A 620 -20.00 34.18 10.71
CA THR A 620 -19.99 34.31 12.18
C THR A 620 -20.91 35.42 12.70
N ARG A 621 -21.06 36.53 11.94
CA ARG A 621 -22.03 37.61 12.25
C ARG A 621 -23.52 37.22 12.15
N GLU A 622 -23.86 36.24 11.31
CA GLU A 622 -25.24 35.80 11.03
C GLU A 622 -25.63 34.55 11.84
N LEU A 623 -24.62 33.89 12.42
CA LEU A 623 -24.76 32.62 13.11
C LEU A 623 -25.25 32.86 14.55
N THR A 624 -26.50 32.47 14.82
CA THR A 624 -27.10 32.47 16.15
C THR A 624 -27.22 31.07 16.73
N PHE A 625 -27.24 30.97 18.06
CA PHE A 625 -27.37 29.70 18.78
C PHE A 625 -28.07 29.90 20.13
N PRO A 626 -28.76 28.87 20.67
CA PRO A 626 -29.37 28.94 22.00
C PRO A 626 -28.27 28.87 23.07
N VAL A 627 -28.22 29.87 23.94
CA VAL A 627 -27.21 29.99 25.00
C VAL A 627 -27.62 29.25 26.28
N ASP A 628 -28.92 29.04 26.48
CA ASP A 628 -29.51 28.38 27.64
C ASP A 628 -30.59 27.34 27.24
N GLU A 629 -31.10 26.62 28.24
CA GLU A 629 -32.21 25.66 28.05
C GLU A 629 -33.59 26.33 27.93
N ARG A 630 -33.66 27.66 28.07
CA ARG A 630 -34.87 28.48 27.86
C ARG A 630 -35.02 28.90 26.39
N GLY A 631 -34.02 28.63 25.55
CA GLY A 631 -34.01 28.96 24.13
C GLY A 631 -33.55 30.38 23.80
N THR A 632 -32.86 31.06 24.73
CA THR A 632 -32.33 32.41 24.51
C THR A 632 -31.29 32.40 23.39
N MET A 633 -31.67 32.87 22.21
CA MET A 633 -30.77 32.96 21.04
C MET A 633 -29.87 34.20 21.15
N LYS A 634 -28.56 34.03 20.95
CA LYS A 634 -27.61 35.12 20.68
C LYS A 634 -26.76 34.83 19.45
N SER A 635 -26.21 35.85 18.81
CA SER A 635 -25.16 35.65 17.80
C SER A 635 -23.85 35.20 18.44
N VAL A 636 -22.99 34.56 17.66
CA VAL A 636 -21.63 34.21 18.11
C VAL A 636 -20.80 35.47 18.40
N VAL A 637 -21.02 36.59 17.68
CA VAL A 637 -20.30 37.85 17.92
C VAL A 637 -20.67 38.47 19.27
N GLU A 638 -21.96 38.63 19.56
CA GLU A 638 -22.44 39.15 20.85
C GLU A 638 -21.96 38.26 22.00
N TYR A 639 -22.13 36.94 21.88
CA TYR A 639 -21.73 36.00 22.92
C TYR A 639 -20.23 36.07 23.23
N PHE A 640 -19.35 36.20 22.23
CA PHE A 640 -17.91 36.30 22.46
C PHE A 640 -17.50 37.67 23.05
N GLN A 641 -18.15 38.75 22.62
CA GLN A 641 -17.92 40.08 23.16
C GLN A 641 -18.38 40.20 24.62
N GLU A 642 -19.57 39.71 24.96
CA GLU A 642 -20.12 39.74 26.32
C GLU A 642 -19.41 38.79 27.28
N THR A 643 -19.15 37.53 26.86
CA THR A 643 -18.70 36.45 27.76
C THR A 643 -17.18 36.46 27.98
N TYR A 644 -16.40 36.92 26.99
CA TYR A 644 -14.93 36.87 27.03
C TYR A 644 -14.27 38.22 26.74
N GLY A 645 -15.03 39.29 26.50
CA GLY A 645 -14.49 40.58 26.07
C GLY A 645 -13.82 40.55 24.69
N PHE A 646 -14.10 39.52 23.87
CA PHE A 646 -13.34 39.23 22.65
C PHE A 646 -14.05 39.76 21.40
N ALA A 647 -13.54 40.87 20.85
CA ALA A 647 -14.05 41.50 19.64
C ALA A 647 -13.64 40.70 18.38
N ILE A 648 -14.58 39.94 17.83
CA ILE A 648 -14.37 39.13 16.61
C ILE A 648 -14.02 40.02 15.42
N GLN A 649 -12.93 39.70 14.70
CA GLN A 649 -12.44 40.48 13.56
C GLN A 649 -12.93 39.90 12.23
N HIS A 650 -12.78 38.58 12.04
CA HIS A 650 -13.16 37.89 10.80
C HIS A 650 -14.65 37.49 10.80
N THR A 651 -15.54 38.44 11.14
CA THR A 651 -16.99 38.21 11.30
C THR A 651 -17.67 37.63 10.05
N GLN A 652 -17.09 37.90 8.87
CA GLN A 652 -17.53 37.41 7.55
C GLN A 652 -17.05 35.99 7.21
N TRP A 653 -16.28 35.32 8.07
CA TRP A 653 -15.87 33.92 7.91
C TRP A 653 -16.83 32.96 8.64
N PRO A 654 -16.94 31.68 8.23
CA PRO A 654 -17.72 30.67 8.94
C PRO A 654 -17.01 30.18 10.22
N CYS A 655 -17.79 29.73 11.19
CA CYS A 655 -17.28 29.06 12.38
C CYS A 655 -16.87 27.62 12.10
N LEU A 656 -15.93 27.12 12.89
CA LEU A 656 -15.69 25.69 13.07
C LEU A 656 -16.87 25.08 13.84
N GLN A 657 -17.35 23.93 13.38
CA GLN A 657 -18.30 23.10 14.12
C GLN A 657 -17.52 22.02 14.87
N VAL A 658 -17.76 21.90 16.19
CA VAL A 658 -17.12 20.91 17.07
C VAL A 658 -18.13 20.30 18.05
N GLY A 659 -17.78 19.17 18.67
CA GLY A 659 -18.63 18.51 19.67
C GLY A 659 -19.66 17.53 19.07
N ASN A 660 -20.80 17.37 19.75
CA ASN A 660 -21.87 16.45 19.33
C ASN A 660 -22.59 17.00 18.07
N PRO A 661 -22.74 16.23 16.97
CA PRO A 661 -23.52 16.66 15.81
C PRO A 661 -24.96 17.12 16.10
N GLN A 662 -25.60 16.63 17.17
CA GLN A 662 -26.97 17.02 17.58
C GLN A 662 -27.03 18.34 18.35
N ARG A 663 -25.94 18.73 19.02
CA ARG A 663 -25.76 20.03 19.70
C ARG A 663 -24.33 20.54 19.40
N PRO A 664 -24.09 21.08 18.19
CA PRO A 664 -22.77 21.50 17.77
C PRO A 664 -22.37 22.79 18.49
N ASN A 665 -21.14 22.82 19.01
CA ASN A 665 -20.51 24.05 19.48
C ASN A 665 -19.90 24.79 18.30
N TYR A 666 -20.11 26.10 18.23
CA TYR A 666 -19.53 26.97 17.21
C TYR A 666 -18.31 27.72 17.77
N LEU A 667 -17.19 27.65 17.04
CA LEU A 667 -15.96 28.36 17.39
C LEU A 667 -15.48 29.21 16.21
N PRO A 668 -15.30 30.54 16.36
CA PRO A 668 -14.60 31.35 15.38
C PRO A 668 -13.20 30.80 15.09
N MET A 669 -12.74 30.86 13.83
CA MET A 669 -11.43 30.31 13.45
C MET A 669 -10.26 31.03 14.15
N GLU A 670 -10.39 32.34 14.33
CA GLU A 670 -9.46 33.22 15.04
C GLU A 670 -9.22 32.86 16.51
N VAL A 671 -10.19 32.25 17.20
CA VAL A 671 -10.02 31.79 18.59
C VAL A 671 -9.51 30.35 18.71
N CYS A 672 -8.98 29.78 17.62
CA CYS A 672 -8.56 28.39 17.52
C CYS A 672 -7.13 28.24 16.97
N LYS A 673 -6.37 27.32 17.56
CA LYS A 673 -5.04 26.88 17.09
C LYS A 673 -5.02 25.37 16.88
N ILE A 674 -4.31 24.89 15.86
CA ILE A 674 -4.16 23.46 15.58
C ILE A 674 -3.26 22.82 16.65
N VAL A 675 -3.71 21.68 17.20
CA VAL A 675 -2.94 20.92 18.20
C VAL A 675 -1.77 20.21 17.52
N GLU A 676 -0.58 20.29 18.12
CA GLU A 676 0.64 19.65 17.62
C GLU A 676 0.56 18.11 17.64
N GLY A 677 1.43 17.43 16.87
CA GLY A 677 1.53 15.96 16.86
C GLY A 677 0.44 15.25 16.05
N GLN A 678 -0.31 15.99 15.21
CA GLN A 678 -1.34 15.42 14.35
C GLN A 678 -0.77 15.01 12.99
N ARG A 679 -0.56 13.70 12.81
CA ARG A 679 -0.13 13.12 11.53
C ARG A 679 -1.15 13.42 10.41
N TYR A 680 -0.67 13.85 9.25
CA TYR A 680 -1.47 13.98 8.05
C TYR A 680 -1.58 12.63 7.32
N SER A 681 -2.78 12.04 7.30
CA SER A 681 -3.04 10.71 6.71
C SER A 681 -3.59 10.74 5.28
N LYS A 682 -3.86 11.93 4.71
CA LYS A 682 -4.42 12.09 3.36
C LYS A 682 -3.30 12.10 2.31
N ARG A 683 -3.63 11.91 1.03
CA ARG A 683 -2.66 11.96 -0.09
C ARG A 683 -2.03 13.36 -0.20
N LEU A 684 -0.70 13.42 -0.17
CA LEU A 684 0.08 14.62 -0.49
C LEU A 684 0.02 14.93 -2.00
N ASN A 685 0.09 16.21 -2.35
CA ASN A 685 0.21 16.68 -3.73
C ASN A 685 1.65 16.51 -4.27
N GLU A 686 1.87 16.62 -5.59
CA GLU A 686 3.19 16.40 -6.23
C GLU A 686 4.29 17.34 -5.69
N ARG A 687 3.94 18.57 -5.28
CA ARG A 687 4.89 19.53 -4.69
C ARG A 687 5.29 19.12 -3.28
N GLN A 688 4.32 18.72 -2.45
CA GLN A 688 4.54 18.19 -1.10
C GLN A 688 5.33 16.88 -1.13
N ILE A 689 5.03 15.97 -2.06
CA ILE A 689 5.81 14.74 -2.29
C ILE A 689 7.24 15.12 -2.69
N THR A 690 7.42 16.05 -3.63
CA THR A 690 8.75 16.54 -4.04
C THR A 690 9.53 17.19 -2.89
N ALA A 691 8.85 17.92 -1.99
CA ALA A 691 9.46 18.51 -0.80
C ALA A 691 9.91 17.41 0.17
N LEU A 692 9.01 16.48 0.54
CA LEU A 692 9.31 15.36 1.42
C LEU A 692 10.42 14.45 0.85
N LEU A 693 10.48 14.26 -0.47
CA LEU A 693 11.55 13.52 -1.14
C LEU A 693 12.91 14.24 -1.07
N LYS A 694 12.97 15.58 -1.14
CA LYS A 694 14.23 16.32 -0.94
C LYS A 694 14.82 16.08 0.45
N VAL A 695 13.97 16.00 1.48
CA VAL A 695 14.36 15.75 2.88
C VAL A 695 14.74 14.28 3.10
N THR A 696 13.96 13.34 2.54
CA THR A 696 14.14 11.89 2.78
C THR A 696 15.19 11.20 1.90
N CYS A 697 15.62 11.80 0.78
CA CYS A 697 16.66 11.24 -0.11
C CYS A 697 18.09 11.38 0.42
N GLN A 698 18.32 11.09 1.70
CA GLN A 698 19.61 11.15 2.37
C GLN A 698 20.62 10.14 1.80
N ARG A 699 21.90 10.51 1.73
CA ARG A 699 22.95 9.58 1.29
C ARG A 699 23.23 8.53 2.38
N PRO A 700 23.81 7.37 2.01
CA PRO A 700 24.04 6.29 2.96
C PRO A 700 24.97 6.66 4.12
N ARG A 701 26.01 7.46 3.89
CA ARG A 701 26.89 7.95 4.96
C ARG A 701 26.13 8.80 5.98
N ASP A 702 25.34 9.75 5.50
CA ASP A 702 24.55 10.67 6.33
C ASP A 702 23.56 9.85 7.17
N ARG A 703 22.79 8.96 6.51
CA ARG A 703 21.80 8.08 7.13
C ARG A 703 22.40 7.09 8.13
N GLU A 704 23.61 6.58 7.89
CA GLU A 704 24.32 5.74 8.87
C GLU A 704 24.63 6.53 10.14
N GLY A 705 25.12 7.77 9.99
CA GLY A 705 25.36 8.69 11.11
C GLY A 705 24.10 8.97 11.92
N ASP A 706 22.99 9.28 11.24
CA ASP A 706 21.69 9.54 11.85
C ASP A 706 21.13 8.34 12.64
N ILE A 707 21.31 7.11 12.12
CA ILE A 707 20.88 5.88 12.80
C ILE A 707 21.74 5.65 14.06
N LEU A 708 23.06 5.84 13.96
CA LEU A 708 23.97 5.74 15.11
C LEU A 708 23.68 6.81 16.18
N GLU A 709 23.36 8.04 15.77
CA GLU A 709 22.93 9.12 16.67
C GLU A 709 21.61 8.77 17.38
N THR A 710 20.62 8.25 16.63
CA THR A 710 19.33 7.81 17.18
C THR A 710 19.50 6.71 18.24
N VAL A 711 20.37 5.73 18.01
CA VAL A 711 20.64 4.66 18.99
C VAL A 711 21.28 5.20 20.26
N ARG A 712 22.26 6.12 20.14
CA ARG A 712 22.87 6.79 21.30
C ARG A 712 21.86 7.65 22.07
N HIS A 713 21.01 8.40 21.38
CA HIS A 713 19.99 9.25 22.00
C HIS A 713 18.90 8.45 22.73
N ASN A 714 18.50 7.30 22.19
CA ASN A 714 17.59 6.39 22.88
C ASN A 714 18.23 5.75 24.12
N ALA A 715 19.56 5.53 24.08
CA ALA A 715 20.39 5.02 25.18
C ALA A 715 19.88 3.70 25.78
N TYR A 716 19.63 2.70 24.93
CA TYR A 716 18.97 1.44 25.30
C TYR A 716 19.62 0.68 26.49
N ALA A 717 20.92 0.82 26.72
CA ALA A 717 21.59 0.26 27.91
C ALA A 717 21.09 0.85 29.24
N ASN A 718 20.55 2.07 29.21
CA ASN A 718 19.95 2.77 30.34
C ASN A 718 18.41 2.70 30.37
N ASP A 719 17.79 2.01 29.40
CA ASP A 719 16.34 1.83 29.36
C ASP A 719 15.89 0.94 30.54
N PRO A 720 15.00 1.43 31.44
CA PRO A 720 14.60 0.67 32.61
C PRO A 720 13.81 -0.60 32.27
N TYR A 721 13.08 -0.63 31.16
CA TYR A 721 12.34 -1.80 30.69
C TYR A 721 13.28 -2.82 30.05
N ALA A 722 14.19 -2.39 29.17
CA ALA A 722 15.18 -3.30 28.59
C ALA A 722 16.03 -3.98 29.68
N ARG A 723 16.51 -3.21 30.66
CA ARG A 723 17.27 -3.70 31.81
C ARG A 723 16.45 -4.61 32.74
N GLU A 724 15.20 -4.28 33.02
CA GLU A 724 14.30 -5.16 33.80
C GLU A 724 14.15 -6.52 33.13
N PHE A 725 13.96 -6.53 31.81
CA PHE A 725 13.82 -7.74 31.00
C PHE A 725 15.16 -8.38 30.59
N GLY A 726 16.30 -7.88 31.07
CA GLY A 726 17.63 -8.44 30.78
C GLY A 726 18.11 -8.30 29.32
N ILE A 727 17.42 -7.50 28.49
CA ILE A 727 17.75 -7.29 27.08
C ILE A 727 18.95 -6.35 26.98
N LYS A 728 20.09 -6.85 26.50
CA LYS A 728 21.28 -6.04 26.16
C LYS A 728 21.31 -5.80 24.65
N ILE A 729 21.64 -4.58 24.22
CA ILE A 729 21.68 -4.17 22.80
C ILE A 729 23.06 -3.56 22.48
N SER A 730 23.68 -4.03 21.40
CA SER A 730 24.92 -3.45 20.85
C SER A 730 24.70 -2.04 20.34
N GLU A 731 25.61 -1.10 20.65
CA GLU A 731 25.65 0.22 20.00
C GLU A 731 26.29 0.20 18.60
N LYS A 732 26.93 -0.93 18.23
CA LYS A 732 27.60 -1.11 16.94
C LYS A 732 26.64 -1.78 15.94
N LEU A 733 26.62 -1.23 14.72
CA LEU A 733 26.00 -1.82 13.54
C LEU A 733 26.57 -3.22 13.27
N ALA A 734 25.70 -4.17 12.93
CA ALA A 734 26.09 -5.52 12.56
C ALA A 734 27.01 -5.49 11.32
N SER A 735 28.22 -6.03 11.46
CA SER A 735 29.12 -6.30 10.35
C SER A 735 28.73 -7.64 9.72
N VAL A 736 28.75 -7.71 8.39
CA VAL A 736 28.24 -8.86 7.63
C VAL A 736 29.16 -9.16 6.46
N GLU A 737 29.55 -10.42 6.31
CA GLU A 737 30.12 -10.90 5.06
C GLU A 737 29.02 -10.93 3.98
N ALA A 738 29.30 -10.36 2.82
CA ALA A 738 28.41 -10.35 1.67
C ALA A 738 29.18 -10.67 0.38
N ARG A 739 28.49 -11.19 -0.65
CA ARG A 739 29.13 -11.53 -1.94
C ARG A 739 28.71 -10.63 -3.08
N VAL A 740 29.73 -10.28 -3.85
CA VAL A 740 29.87 -9.63 -5.16
C VAL A 740 29.37 -10.42 -6.39
N LEU A 741 28.09 -10.78 -6.55
CA LEU A 741 27.66 -11.65 -7.67
C LEU A 741 28.06 -11.07 -9.05
N PRO A 742 28.43 -11.86 -10.07
CA PRO A 742 28.82 -11.34 -11.38
C PRO A 742 27.66 -10.70 -12.16
N ALA A 743 27.97 -9.79 -13.08
CA ALA A 743 26.98 -9.26 -14.03
C ALA A 743 26.89 -10.17 -15.27
N PRO A 744 25.68 -10.47 -15.79
CA PRO A 744 25.53 -11.27 -16.99
C PRO A 744 25.99 -10.51 -18.24
N TRP A 745 26.43 -11.25 -19.25
CA TRP A 745 26.62 -10.70 -20.59
C TRP A 745 25.28 -10.55 -21.31
N LEU A 746 25.08 -9.39 -21.94
CA LEU A 746 23.85 -9.02 -22.63
C LEU A 746 24.06 -9.04 -24.13
N LYS A 747 23.29 -9.87 -24.84
CA LYS A 747 23.25 -9.91 -26.30
C LYS A 747 22.42 -8.75 -26.85
N TYR A 748 22.93 -8.17 -27.92
CA TYR A 748 22.32 -7.21 -28.84
C TYR A 748 22.46 -7.72 -30.28
N ASN A 749 21.82 -7.06 -31.24
CA ASN A 749 21.80 -7.52 -32.63
C ASN A 749 23.16 -7.38 -33.33
N ASP A 750 23.57 -8.40 -34.08
CA ASP A 750 24.89 -8.49 -34.74
C ASP A 750 25.12 -7.46 -35.86
N GLY A 751 24.06 -6.76 -36.31
CA GLY A 751 24.14 -5.59 -37.18
C GLY A 751 24.39 -4.25 -36.44
N GLY A 752 24.64 -4.29 -35.12
CA GLY A 752 25.22 -3.21 -34.33
C GLY A 752 26.75 -3.18 -34.39
N ARG A 753 27.36 -2.09 -33.92
CA ARG A 753 28.83 -2.00 -33.74
C ARG A 753 29.29 -2.69 -32.46
N GLU A 754 28.44 -2.69 -31.43
CA GLU A 754 28.63 -3.41 -30.18
C GLU A 754 27.55 -4.49 -30.09
N LYS A 755 27.96 -5.76 -30.10
CA LYS A 755 27.08 -6.93 -30.23
C LYS A 755 26.75 -7.55 -28.88
N ASP A 756 27.75 -7.63 -28.02
CA ASP A 756 27.66 -8.21 -26.69
C ASP A 756 28.14 -7.14 -25.69
N CYS A 757 27.42 -6.96 -24.59
CA CYS A 757 27.67 -5.88 -23.63
C CYS A 757 27.76 -6.43 -22.21
N LEU A 758 28.79 -6.06 -21.46
CA LEU A 758 28.93 -6.36 -20.03
C LEU A 758 28.57 -5.10 -19.19
N PRO A 759 27.43 -5.08 -18.50
CA PRO A 759 26.98 -3.93 -17.71
C PRO A 759 27.97 -3.48 -16.65
N GLN A 760 28.24 -2.18 -16.58
CA GLN A 760 29.16 -1.58 -15.62
C GLN A 760 28.36 -0.90 -14.50
N VAL A 761 28.57 -1.33 -13.24
CA VAL A 761 27.85 -0.79 -12.07
C VAL A 761 26.32 -0.82 -12.26
N GLY A 762 25.82 -1.97 -12.71
CA GLY A 762 24.40 -2.21 -13.02
C GLY A 762 23.85 -1.37 -14.19
N GLN A 763 24.69 -0.77 -15.03
CA GLN A 763 24.30 0.24 -16.03
C GLN A 763 24.97 0.01 -17.39
N TRP A 764 24.22 0.31 -18.45
CA TRP A 764 24.71 0.38 -19.82
C TRP A 764 23.86 1.38 -20.62
N ASN A 765 24.07 1.48 -21.93
CA ASN A 765 23.30 2.35 -22.81
C ASN A 765 23.22 1.79 -24.24
N MET A 766 22.29 2.31 -25.04
CA MET A 766 22.04 1.89 -26.43
C MET A 766 23.03 2.47 -27.47
N MET A 767 24.06 3.23 -27.07
CA MET A 767 25.05 3.71 -28.06
C MET A 767 25.76 2.51 -28.70
N ASN A 768 26.02 2.61 -30.02
CA ASN A 768 26.61 1.56 -30.86
C ASN A 768 25.82 0.24 -30.99
N LYS A 769 24.64 0.10 -30.36
CA LYS A 769 23.85 -1.13 -30.31
C LYS A 769 22.56 -1.03 -31.11
N LYS A 770 22.02 -2.18 -31.51
CA LYS A 770 20.65 -2.36 -32.02
C LYS A 770 19.95 -3.44 -31.20
N MET A 771 18.67 -3.24 -30.91
CA MET A 771 17.80 -4.20 -30.20
C MET A 771 17.86 -5.57 -30.87
N VAL A 772 17.95 -6.67 -30.09
CA VAL A 772 18.12 -8.04 -30.61
C VAL A 772 17.10 -8.36 -31.70
N ASN A 773 15.82 -8.14 -31.40
CA ASN A 773 14.73 -8.17 -32.36
C ASN A 773 14.05 -6.79 -32.35
N GLY A 774 14.25 -6.00 -33.40
CA GLY A 774 13.41 -4.85 -33.67
C GLY A 774 12.02 -5.29 -34.12
N GLY A 775 10.98 -4.79 -33.46
CA GLY A 775 9.60 -4.92 -33.90
C GLY A 775 9.29 -3.97 -35.06
N THR A 776 8.15 -4.22 -35.72
CA THR A 776 7.72 -3.49 -36.91
C THR A 776 6.58 -2.53 -36.58
N VAL A 777 6.65 -1.31 -37.14
CA VAL A 777 5.61 -0.29 -37.06
C VAL A 777 5.50 0.37 -38.43
N ASN A 778 4.58 -0.13 -39.26
CA ASN A 778 4.32 0.39 -40.60
C ASN A 778 3.27 1.51 -40.56
N PHE A 779 2.27 1.35 -39.70
CA PHE A 779 1.07 2.17 -39.65
C PHE A 779 0.88 2.74 -38.24
N TRP A 780 1.06 4.06 -38.09
CA TRP A 780 0.88 4.74 -36.81
C TRP A 780 0.26 6.13 -36.99
N ILE A 781 -0.26 6.69 -35.91
CA ILE A 781 -0.82 8.05 -35.84
C ILE A 781 -0.34 8.79 -34.58
N CYS A 782 -0.46 10.12 -34.58
CA CYS A 782 -0.19 10.96 -33.41
C CYS A 782 -1.36 11.89 -33.09
N ILE A 783 -1.67 12.04 -31.80
CA ILE A 783 -2.65 13.01 -31.28
C ILE A 783 -1.98 13.83 -30.17
N ASN A 784 -2.07 15.16 -30.25
CA ASN A 784 -1.56 16.09 -29.26
C ASN A 784 -2.71 16.68 -28.43
N PHE A 785 -2.72 16.39 -27.13
CA PHE A 785 -3.68 16.95 -26.17
C PHE A 785 -3.15 18.20 -25.44
N SER A 786 -1.92 18.67 -25.75
CA SER A 786 -1.30 19.82 -25.10
C SER A 786 -1.36 21.09 -25.96
N ARG A 787 -2.19 22.05 -25.53
CA ARG A 787 -2.48 23.32 -26.25
C ARG A 787 -1.26 24.20 -26.55
N ASN A 788 -0.14 24.01 -25.86
CA ASN A 788 1.08 24.79 -26.05
C ASN A 788 2.08 24.16 -27.05
N VAL A 789 1.87 22.91 -27.48
CA VAL A 789 2.69 22.27 -28.51
C VAL A 789 2.05 22.55 -29.88
N GLN A 790 2.79 23.20 -30.77
CA GLN A 790 2.35 23.47 -32.14
C GLN A 790 2.55 22.23 -33.04
N ASP A 791 1.77 22.13 -34.11
CA ASP A 791 1.86 21.05 -35.11
C ASP A 791 3.27 20.79 -35.65
N THR A 792 4.02 21.87 -35.90
CA THR A 792 5.42 21.82 -36.37
C THR A 792 6.32 21.10 -35.36
N VAL A 793 6.18 21.44 -34.07
CA VAL A 793 6.93 20.83 -32.96
C VAL A 793 6.49 19.38 -32.74
N ALA A 794 5.19 19.08 -32.85
CA ALA A 794 4.66 17.72 -32.74
C ALA A 794 5.17 16.81 -33.88
N ARG A 795 5.16 17.29 -35.13
CA ARG A 795 5.71 16.57 -36.30
C ARG A 795 7.21 16.34 -36.15
N GLY A 796 7.97 17.37 -35.77
CA GLY A 796 9.42 17.26 -35.51
C GLY A 796 9.75 16.23 -34.43
N PHE A 797 9.05 16.27 -33.30
CA PHE A 797 9.20 15.28 -32.22
C PHE A 797 8.95 13.85 -32.68
N CYS A 798 7.87 13.61 -33.43
CA CYS A 798 7.54 12.27 -33.90
C CYS A 798 8.55 11.75 -34.94
N ASN A 799 9.09 12.62 -35.80
CA ASN A 799 10.13 12.24 -36.78
C ASN A 799 11.46 11.88 -36.09
N GLU A 800 11.90 12.66 -35.09
CA GLU A 800 13.08 12.32 -34.26
C GLU A 800 12.87 11.02 -33.47
N LEU A 801 11.67 10.76 -32.95
CA LEU A 801 11.35 9.52 -32.26
C LEU A 801 11.33 8.32 -33.22
N ALA A 802 10.72 8.46 -34.40
CA ALA A 802 10.74 7.43 -35.45
C ALA A 802 12.17 7.12 -35.90
N GLN A 803 12.99 8.15 -36.14
CA GLN A 803 14.41 7.99 -36.46
C GLN A 803 15.17 7.29 -35.32
N MET A 804 14.87 7.58 -34.05
CA MET A 804 15.47 6.87 -32.92
C MET A 804 15.06 5.39 -32.88
N CYS A 805 13.81 5.04 -33.22
CA CYS A 805 13.38 3.65 -33.38
C CYS A 805 14.18 2.93 -34.48
N VAL A 806 14.32 3.54 -35.66
CA VAL A 806 15.12 2.98 -36.77
C VAL A 806 16.61 2.82 -36.38
N ILE A 807 17.22 3.83 -35.75
CA ILE A 807 18.60 3.75 -35.24
C ILE A 807 18.74 2.63 -34.19
N SER A 808 17.72 2.42 -33.37
CA SER A 808 17.67 1.33 -32.38
C SER A 808 17.50 -0.05 -33.01
N GLY A 809 17.25 -0.16 -34.32
CA GLY A 809 17.08 -1.42 -35.05
C GLY A 809 15.63 -1.84 -35.33
N MET A 810 14.63 -0.98 -35.08
CA MET A 810 13.22 -1.26 -35.40
C MET A 810 12.90 -1.01 -36.88
N ALA A 811 12.00 -1.80 -37.45
CA ALA A 811 11.41 -1.54 -38.76
C ALA A 811 10.26 -0.53 -38.62
N PHE A 812 10.61 0.75 -38.50
CA PHE A 812 9.68 1.83 -38.15
C PHE A 812 9.52 2.83 -39.32
N ASN A 813 8.29 2.96 -39.85
CA ASN A 813 7.96 3.93 -40.90
C ASN A 813 8.04 5.37 -40.36
N ARG A 814 8.78 6.25 -41.04
CA ARG A 814 9.01 7.63 -40.58
C ARG A 814 7.78 8.53 -40.66
N GLU A 815 6.85 8.24 -41.57
CA GLU A 815 5.64 9.05 -41.77
C GLU A 815 4.39 8.37 -41.18
N PRO A 816 3.50 9.12 -40.50
CA PRO A 816 2.25 8.58 -39.98
C PRO A 816 1.17 8.47 -41.07
N VAL A 817 0.18 7.59 -40.85
CA VAL A 817 -0.96 7.34 -41.78
C VAL A 817 -1.85 8.58 -41.95
N LEU A 818 -1.86 9.43 -40.93
CA LEU A 818 -2.56 10.72 -40.86
C LEU A 818 -1.63 11.75 -40.22
N PRO A 819 -1.65 13.03 -40.67
CA PRO A 819 -0.87 14.08 -40.02
C PRO A 819 -1.30 14.24 -38.54
N PRO A 820 -0.36 14.56 -37.62
CA PRO A 820 -0.69 14.84 -36.23
C PRO A 820 -1.72 15.96 -36.10
N ILE A 821 -2.60 15.86 -35.10
CA ILE A 821 -3.58 16.90 -34.78
C ILE A 821 -3.55 17.32 -33.32
N ASN A 822 -4.00 18.55 -33.07
CA ASN A 822 -4.31 19.04 -31.74
C ASN A 822 -5.74 18.64 -31.33
N ALA A 823 -5.90 18.31 -30.05
CA ALA A 823 -7.13 17.86 -29.44
C ALA A 823 -7.30 18.49 -28.05
N ARG A 824 -8.55 18.60 -27.57
CA ARG A 824 -8.82 19.00 -26.19
C ARG A 824 -8.86 17.77 -25.28
N PRO A 825 -8.26 17.81 -24.07
CA PRO A 825 -8.36 16.72 -23.09
C PRO A 825 -9.81 16.29 -22.81
N ASP A 826 -10.74 17.24 -22.73
CA ASP A 826 -12.18 16.99 -22.49
C ASP A 826 -12.92 16.27 -23.64
N GLN A 827 -12.25 15.99 -24.77
CA GLN A 827 -12.82 15.28 -25.92
C GLN A 827 -12.08 13.96 -26.22
N VAL A 828 -11.31 13.43 -25.27
CA VAL A 828 -10.39 12.29 -25.50
C VAL A 828 -11.08 11.07 -26.11
N GLU A 829 -12.23 10.62 -25.60
CA GLU A 829 -12.93 9.47 -26.17
C GLU A 829 -13.39 9.71 -27.61
N ARG A 830 -14.04 10.85 -27.87
CA ARG A 830 -14.53 11.24 -29.20
C ARG A 830 -13.38 11.32 -30.21
N VAL A 831 -12.26 11.95 -29.84
CA VAL A 831 -11.12 12.15 -30.75
C VAL A 831 -10.34 10.85 -30.98
N LEU A 832 -10.18 10.00 -29.96
CA LEU A 832 -9.56 8.68 -30.12
C LEU A 832 -10.38 7.80 -31.07
N LYS A 833 -11.69 7.68 -30.83
CA LYS A 833 -12.58 6.84 -31.64
C LYS A 833 -12.70 7.37 -33.08
N ALA A 834 -12.78 8.69 -33.28
CA ALA A 834 -12.77 9.31 -34.61
C ALA A 834 -11.43 9.09 -35.34
N ARG A 835 -10.27 9.41 -34.73
CA ARG A 835 -8.98 9.25 -35.43
C ARG A 835 -8.58 7.81 -35.67
N PHE A 836 -8.99 6.87 -34.83
CA PHE A 836 -8.86 5.45 -35.11
C PHE A 836 -9.71 5.04 -36.33
N HIS A 837 -10.96 5.52 -36.41
CA HIS A 837 -11.82 5.28 -37.56
C HIS A 837 -11.23 5.86 -38.86
N ASP A 838 -10.81 7.14 -38.87
CA ASP A 838 -10.17 7.80 -40.02
C ASP A 838 -8.98 7.00 -40.57
N ALA A 839 -8.14 6.48 -39.67
CA ALA A 839 -6.98 5.67 -40.04
C ALA A 839 -7.39 4.29 -40.56
N MET A 840 -8.31 3.60 -39.88
CA MET A 840 -8.79 2.28 -40.31
C MET A 840 -9.56 2.34 -41.64
N THR A 841 -10.23 3.45 -41.97
CA THR A 841 -10.87 3.64 -43.29
C THR A 841 -9.84 3.69 -44.42
N LYS A 842 -8.60 4.16 -44.18
CA LYS A 842 -7.49 4.02 -45.14
C LYS A 842 -6.84 2.63 -45.16
N LEU A 843 -6.82 1.92 -44.03
CA LEU A 843 -6.05 0.67 -43.87
C LEU A 843 -6.87 -0.59 -44.19
N ARG A 844 -8.19 -0.58 -43.98
CA ARG A 844 -9.09 -1.70 -44.30
C ARG A 844 -9.04 -2.15 -45.77
N PRO A 845 -9.04 -1.25 -46.79
CA PRO A 845 -8.90 -1.66 -48.19
C PRO A 845 -7.58 -2.37 -48.52
N LEU A 846 -6.55 -2.22 -47.67
CA LEU A 846 -5.24 -2.84 -47.82
C LEU A 846 -5.10 -4.14 -46.99
N GLY A 847 -6.14 -4.54 -46.25
CA GLY A 847 -6.09 -5.64 -45.29
C GLY A 847 -5.08 -5.39 -44.16
N LYS A 848 -4.96 -4.14 -43.69
CA LYS A 848 -4.02 -3.73 -42.63
C LYS A 848 -4.73 -3.17 -41.40
N GLU A 849 -4.06 -3.27 -40.26
CA GLU A 849 -4.44 -2.65 -38.99
C GLU A 849 -3.45 -1.55 -38.61
N LEU A 850 -3.74 -0.85 -37.51
CA LEU A 850 -2.98 0.30 -37.03
C LEU A 850 -2.09 -0.10 -35.84
N ASP A 851 -0.77 -0.17 -36.06
CA ASP A 851 0.21 -0.75 -35.14
C ASP A 851 0.40 0.07 -33.85
N LEU A 852 0.36 1.40 -33.92
CA LEU A 852 0.75 2.29 -32.81
C LEU A 852 0.03 3.65 -32.81
N LEU A 853 -0.35 4.11 -31.61
CA LEU A 853 -0.79 5.48 -31.33
C LEU A 853 0.21 6.22 -30.43
N ILE A 854 0.75 7.33 -30.92
CA ILE A 854 1.56 8.27 -30.13
C ILE A 854 0.65 9.36 -29.56
N ALA A 855 0.74 9.63 -28.26
CA ALA A 855 -0.08 10.63 -27.59
C ALA A 855 0.81 11.66 -26.89
N ILE A 856 0.76 12.93 -27.30
CA ILE A 856 1.41 14.02 -26.57
C ILE A 856 0.43 14.54 -25.51
N LEU A 857 0.84 14.52 -24.24
CA LEU A 857 0.01 14.92 -23.10
C LEU A 857 0.59 16.15 -22.39
N PRO A 858 -0.25 17.02 -21.80
CA PRO A 858 0.20 18.05 -20.88
C PRO A 858 0.86 17.43 -19.64
N ASP A 859 1.79 18.18 -19.03
CA ASP A 859 2.58 17.68 -17.89
C ASP A 859 1.74 17.35 -16.65
N ASN A 860 0.73 18.17 -16.36
CA ASN A 860 -0.41 17.77 -15.53
C ASN A 860 -1.53 17.32 -16.45
N ASN A 861 -1.95 16.06 -16.33
CA ASN A 861 -2.93 15.41 -17.22
C ASN A 861 -4.14 14.78 -16.49
N GLY A 862 -4.17 14.75 -15.15
CA GLY A 862 -5.34 14.26 -14.40
C GLY A 862 -5.81 12.85 -14.83
N SER A 863 -7.10 12.74 -15.19
CA SER A 863 -7.70 11.49 -15.68
C SER A 863 -7.29 11.11 -17.11
N LEU A 864 -6.81 12.06 -17.93
CA LEU A 864 -6.60 11.91 -19.38
C LEU A 864 -5.70 10.71 -19.73
N TYR A 865 -4.64 10.48 -18.95
CA TYR A 865 -3.75 9.33 -19.17
C TYR A 865 -4.49 8.01 -18.97
N GLY A 866 -5.29 7.90 -17.91
CA GLY A 866 -6.02 6.69 -17.58
C GLY A 866 -7.15 6.40 -18.57
N GLU A 867 -7.94 7.42 -18.90
CA GLU A 867 -9.04 7.32 -19.86
C GLU A 867 -8.55 6.94 -21.27
N LEU A 868 -7.48 7.60 -21.75
CA LEU A 868 -6.82 7.20 -22.99
C LEU A 868 -6.33 5.75 -22.93
N LYS A 869 -5.77 5.31 -21.80
CA LYS A 869 -5.31 3.93 -21.63
C LYS A 869 -6.42 2.91 -21.62
N ARG A 870 -7.54 3.16 -20.93
CA ARG A 870 -8.77 2.36 -21.03
C ARG A 870 -9.19 2.22 -22.49
N ILE A 871 -9.53 3.33 -23.15
CA ILE A 871 -10.12 3.32 -24.49
C ILE A 871 -9.19 2.69 -25.53
N CYS A 872 -7.87 2.93 -25.46
CA CYS A 872 -6.92 2.25 -26.34
C CYS A 872 -6.91 0.72 -26.13
N GLU A 873 -6.92 0.24 -24.88
CA GLU A 873 -6.56 -1.14 -24.54
C GLU A 873 -7.80 -2.06 -24.35
N THR A 874 -8.97 -1.49 -24.07
CA THR A 874 -10.27 -2.19 -23.89
C THR A 874 -11.21 -2.02 -25.08
N ASP A 875 -11.36 -0.80 -25.60
CA ASP A 875 -12.37 -0.48 -26.63
C ASP A 875 -11.82 -0.70 -28.04
N LEU A 876 -10.66 -0.08 -28.33
CA LEU A 876 -10.09 0.00 -29.68
C LEU A 876 -9.10 -1.14 -30.00
N GLY A 877 -8.39 -1.67 -28.99
CA GLY A 877 -7.33 -2.66 -29.21
C GLY A 877 -6.06 -2.10 -29.84
N ILE A 878 -5.73 -0.84 -29.59
CA ILE A 878 -4.54 -0.18 -30.13
C ILE A 878 -3.47 0.03 -29.07
N ILE A 879 -2.23 -0.31 -29.42
CA ILE A 879 -1.06 -0.07 -28.59
C ILE A 879 -0.74 1.43 -28.58
N SER A 880 -0.60 2.02 -27.39
CA SER A 880 -0.32 3.46 -27.26
C SER A 880 0.90 3.81 -26.39
N GLN A 881 1.59 4.87 -26.80
CA GLN A 881 2.76 5.42 -26.13
C GLN A 881 2.60 6.93 -25.89
N CYS A 882 2.33 7.27 -24.62
CA CYS A 882 2.16 8.64 -24.16
C CYS A 882 3.51 9.33 -23.90
N CYS A 883 3.65 10.59 -24.30
CA CYS A 883 4.84 11.44 -24.11
C CYS A 883 4.42 12.76 -23.47
N LEU A 884 5.15 13.23 -22.44
CA LEU A 884 4.82 14.49 -21.76
C LEU A 884 5.46 15.69 -22.46
N THR A 885 4.76 16.82 -22.44
CA THR A 885 5.12 18.08 -23.08
C THR A 885 6.54 18.56 -22.76
N LYS A 886 7.00 18.50 -21.49
CA LYS A 886 8.39 18.81 -21.11
C LYS A 886 9.46 18.01 -21.85
N HIS A 887 9.14 16.82 -22.35
CA HIS A 887 10.06 15.99 -23.13
C HIS A 887 9.96 16.25 -24.63
N VAL A 888 8.77 16.62 -25.13
CA VAL A 888 8.56 17.07 -26.51
C VAL A 888 9.38 18.32 -26.81
N PHE A 889 9.41 19.32 -25.92
CA PHE A 889 10.26 20.49 -26.10
C PHE A 889 11.76 20.23 -25.89
N LYS A 890 12.13 19.24 -25.06
CA LYS A 890 13.55 18.98 -24.72
C LYS A 890 14.27 18.02 -25.67
N MET A 891 13.54 17.17 -26.40
CA MET A 891 14.03 16.21 -27.40
C MET A 891 15.35 15.48 -27.05
N SER A 892 15.52 15.10 -25.78
CA SER A 892 16.77 14.47 -25.34
C SER A 892 16.95 13.10 -25.99
N LYS A 893 18.09 12.86 -26.66
CA LYS A 893 18.40 11.57 -27.29
C LYS A 893 18.29 10.38 -26.32
N GLN A 894 18.65 10.57 -25.04
CA GLN A 894 18.49 9.55 -24.00
C GLN A 894 17.02 9.30 -23.62
N TYR A 895 16.16 10.32 -23.69
CA TYR A 895 14.71 10.15 -23.53
C TYR A 895 14.13 9.39 -24.72
N LEU A 896 14.45 9.79 -25.95
CA LEU A 896 13.98 9.12 -27.17
C LEU A 896 14.39 7.63 -27.20
N ALA A 897 15.64 7.31 -26.83
CA ALA A 897 16.10 5.92 -26.73
C ALA A 897 15.37 5.13 -25.62
N ASN A 898 15.02 5.76 -24.50
CA ASN A 898 14.21 5.12 -23.47
C ASN A 898 12.73 4.94 -23.89
N VAL A 899 12.23 5.76 -24.83
CA VAL A 899 10.90 5.58 -25.42
C VAL A 899 10.92 4.51 -26.52
N SER A 900 11.96 4.43 -27.37
CA SER A 900 12.07 3.34 -28.36
C SER A 900 12.13 1.97 -27.69
N LEU A 901 12.87 1.81 -26.58
CA LEU A 901 12.86 0.62 -25.73
C LEU A 901 11.44 0.21 -25.29
N LYS A 902 10.59 1.17 -24.92
CA LYS A 902 9.19 0.92 -24.53
C LYS A 902 8.29 0.61 -25.72
N ILE A 903 8.49 1.24 -26.87
CA ILE A 903 7.70 0.96 -28.08
C ILE A 903 8.01 -0.45 -28.57
N ASN A 904 9.29 -0.82 -28.66
CA ASN A 904 9.73 -2.09 -29.23
C ASN A 904 9.03 -3.32 -28.60
N VAL A 905 9.04 -3.44 -27.26
CA VAL A 905 8.41 -4.58 -26.57
C VAL A 905 6.88 -4.53 -26.57
N LYS A 906 6.28 -3.35 -26.76
CA LYS A 906 4.84 -3.19 -26.95
C LYS A 906 4.36 -3.64 -28.32
N VAL A 907 5.22 -3.64 -29.33
CA VAL A 907 4.95 -4.19 -30.67
C VAL A 907 5.63 -5.56 -30.88
N GLY A 908 5.91 -6.28 -29.79
CA GLY A 908 6.37 -7.67 -29.81
C GLY A 908 7.87 -7.89 -30.08
N GLY A 909 8.68 -6.82 -30.17
CA GLY A 909 10.13 -6.89 -30.29
C GLY A 909 10.84 -7.31 -28.98
N ARG A 910 12.17 -7.48 -29.04
CA ARG A 910 13.04 -7.81 -27.90
C ARG A 910 14.24 -6.86 -27.83
N ASN A 911 14.43 -6.21 -26.69
CA ASN A 911 15.47 -5.18 -26.52
C ASN A 911 16.85 -5.79 -26.31
N THR A 912 16.97 -6.78 -25.44
CA THR A 912 18.21 -7.46 -25.06
C THR A 912 17.88 -8.87 -24.58
N VAL A 913 18.85 -9.79 -24.67
CA VAL A 913 18.74 -11.19 -24.23
C VAL A 913 19.98 -11.53 -23.41
N LEU A 914 19.91 -12.48 -22.47
CA LEU A 914 21.08 -12.96 -21.74
C LEU A 914 21.91 -13.90 -22.64
N VAL A 915 23.23 -13.69 -22.75
CA VAL A 915 24.12 -14.59 -23.53
C VAL A 915 24.07 -16.02 -22.99
N ASP A 916 23.92 -16.17 -21.67
CA ASP A 916 23.76 -17.47 -21.02
C ASP A 916 22.46 -18.19 -21.44
N ALA A 917 21.38 -17.46 -21.72
CA ALA A 917 20.12 -18.06 -22.20
C ALA A 917 20.29 -18.68 -23.59
N LEU A 918 20.94 -17.95 -24.50
CA LEU A 918 21.28 -18.41 -25.85
C LEU A 918 22.28 -19.59 -25.81
N SER A 919 23.19 -19.57 -24.83
CA SER A 919 24.20 -20.62 -24.62
C SER A 919 23.67 -21.84 -23.85
N ARG A 920 22.39 -21.86 -23.47
CA ARG A 920 21.74 -22.82 -22.57
C ARG A 920 22.43 -23.02 -21.21
N ARG A 921 22.76 -21.91 -20.54
CA ARG A 921 23.47 -21.85 -19.24
C ARG A 921 22.70 -21.12 -18.12
N LEU A 922 21.42 -20.78 -18.30
CA LEU A 922 20.62 -20.31 -17.17
C LEU A 922 20.29 -21.50 -16.24
N PRO A 923 20.66 -21.45 -14.94
CA PRO A 923 20.40 -22.55 -14.02
C PRO A 923 18.91 -22.90 -13.95
N ILE A 924 18.61 -24.21 -14.01
CA ILE A 924 17.26 -24.80 -13.91
C ILE A 924 16.26 -24.35 -14.99
N VAL A 925 16.64 -23.41 -15.88
CA VAL A 925 15.74 -22.76 -16.85
C VAL A 925 16.08 -23.12 -18.30
N SER A 926 17.35 -23.37 -18.62
CA SER A 926 17.81 -23.59 -19.99
C SER A 926 17.79 -25.05 -20.47
N ASP A 927 17.69 -26.02 -19.56
CA ASP A 927 17.78 -27.45 -19.83
C ASP A 927 16.43 -28.06 -20.25
N VAL A 928 15.34 -27.73 -19.53
CA VAL A 928 13.96 -28.18 -19.85
C VAL A 928 13.00 -26.98 -20.01
N PRO A 929 11.88 -27.13 -20.74
CA PRO A 929 10.84 -26.10 -20.86
C PRO A 929 10.40 -25.53 -19.51
N THR A 930 10.79 -24.29 -19.23
CA THR A 930 10.59 -23.64 -17.93
C THR A 930 9.86 -22.32 -18.11
N ILE A 931 8.82 -22.09 -17.31
CA ILE A 931 8.02 -20.86 -17.31
C ILE A 931 8.27 -20.07 -16.01
N ILE A 932 8.56 -18.78 -16.15
CA ILE A 932 8.75 -17.87 -15.01
C ILE A 932 7.55 -16.92 -14.92
N PHE A 933 6.86 -17.01 -13.78
CA PHE A 933 5.72 -16.18 -13.41
C PHE A 933 6.14 -15.01 -12.52
N GLY A 934 5.35 -13.94 -12.56
CA GLY A 934 5.38 -12.84 -11.61
C GLY A 934 3.97 -12.47 -11.17
N ALA A 935 3.77 -12.17 -9.90
CA ALA A 935 2.47 -11.80 -9.34
C ALA A 935 2.57 -10.65 -8.33
N ASP A 936 1.56 -9.78 -8.31
CA ASP A 936 1.42 -8.62 -7.41
C ASP A 936 -0.07 -8.36 -7.12
N VAL A 937 -0.36 -7.82 -5.93
CA VAL A 937 -1.69 -7.30 -5.58
C VAL A 937 -1.57 -5.85 -5.14
N THR A 938 -2.24 -4.97 -5.88
CA THR A 938 -2.34 -3.54 -5.58
C THR A 938 -3.68 -3.24 -4.92
N HIS A 939 -3.68 -2.95 -3.61
CA HIS A 939 -4.85 -2.44 -2.87
C HIS A 939 -5.17 -0.96 -3.20
N PRO A 940 -6.41 -0.49 -2.93
CA PRO A 940 -6.76 0.94 -2.97
C PRO A 940 -6.08 1.75 -1.86
N HIS A 941 -6.12 3.08 -1.97
CA HIS A 941 -5.53 3.98 -0.98
C HIS A 941 -6.25 3.88 0.41
N PRO A 942 -5.60 4.33 1.50
CA PRO A 942 -6.26 4.42 2.80
C PRO A 942 -7.42 5.45 2.78
N GLY A 943 -8.64 5.02 3.08
CA GLY A 943 -9.87 5.83 2.99
C GLY A 943 -10.64 5.73 1.67
N GLU A 944 -10.24 4.85 0.75
CA GLU A 944 -11.01 4.44 -0.44
C GLU A 944 -11.71 3.11 -0.15
N ASP A 945 -12.64 3.10 0.80
CA ASP A 945 -13.09 1.89 1.50
C ASP A 945 -14.03 0.98 0.68
N SER A 946 -14.51 1.44 -0.49
CA SER A 946 -15.33 0.66 -1.43
C SER A 946 -14.55 0.03 -2.59
N SER A 947 -13.33 0.51 -2.88
CA SER A 947 -12.63 0.12 -4.10
C SER A 947 -12.09 -1.33 -4.01
N PRO A 948 -12.27 -2.18 -5.04
CA PRO A 948 -11.70 -3.54 -5.06
C PRO A 948 -10.17 -3.52 -5.00
N SER A 949 -9.53 -4.62 -4.61
CA SER A 949 -8.12 -4.88 -4.89
C SER A 949 -7.93 -5.26 -6.36
N ILE A 950 -6.73 -5.10 -6.91
CA ILE A 950 -6.40 -5.60 -8.24
C ILE A 950 -5.20 -6.51 -8.15
N ALA A 951 -5.39 -7.75 -8.60
CA ALA A 951 -4.32 -8.71 -8.80
C ALA A 951 -3.82 -8.66 -10.24
N ALA A 952 -2.53 -8.92 -10.43
CA ALA A 952 -1.93 -9.12 -11.73
C ALA A 952 -0.99 -10.33 -11.71
N VAL A 953 -1.02 -11.10 -12.80
CA VAL A 953 -0.12 -12.24 -13.01
C VAL A 953 0.45 -12.15 -14.41
N VAL A 954 1.77 -12.24 -14.51
CA VAL A 954 2.52 -12.28 -15.78
C VAL A 954 3.26 -13.60 -15.89
N ALA A 955 3.55 -14.03 -17.12
CA ALA A 955 4.41 -15.19 -17.36
C ALA A 955 5.26 -15.03 -18.61
N SER A 956 6.50 -15.51 -18.56
CA SER A 956 7.42 -15.56 -19.70
C SER A 956 6.82 -16.34 -20.88
N GLN A 957 7.07 -15.94 -22.13
CA GLN A 957 6.47 -16.53 -23.33
C GLN A 957 7.50 -16.99 -24.40
N ASP A 958 8.79 -16.77 -24.18
CA ASP A 958 9.88 -17.08 -25.12
C ASP A 958 11.01 -17.89 -24.45
N TRP A 959 10.70 -19.10 -23.98
CA TRP A 959 11.72 -20.05 -23.52
C TRP A 959 12.67 -20.44 -24.68
N PRO A 960 14.00 -20.56 -24.47
CA PRO A 960 14.74 -20.39 -23.22
C PRO A 960 15.24 -18.97 -22.93
N GLU A 961 14.86 -17.96 -23.74
CA GLU A 961 15.37 -16.58 -23.66
C GLU A 961 14.76 -15.74 -22.53
N VAL A 962 13.48 -15.97 -22.18
CA VAL A 962 12.79 -15.43 -21.00
C VAL A 962 12.78 -13.88 -20.95
N THR A 963 12.43 -13.24 -22.07
CA THR A 963 12.41 -11.77 -22.23
C THR A 963 11.01 -11.19 -22.49
N LYS A 964 10.11 -11.96 -23.12
CA LYS A 964 8.74 -11.57 -23.42
C LYS A 964 7.80 -12.09 -22.34
N TYR A 965 6.89 -11.25 -21.87
CA TYR A 965 5.91 -11.62 -20.83
C TYR A 965 4.48 -11.27 -21.25
N ALA A 966 3.59 -12.26 -21.26
CA ALA A 966 2.13 -12.00 -21.29
C ALA A 966 1.69 -11.56 -19.89
N GLY A 967 0.60 -10.81 -19.78
CA GLY A 967 0.12 -10.28 -18.50
C GLY A 967 -1.40 -10.16 -18.41
N LEU A 968 -1.96 -10.83 -17.41
CA LEU A 968 -3.38 -10.82 -17.06
C LEU A 968 -3.61 -10.00 -15.79
N VAL A 969 -4.83 -9.48 -15.64
CA VAL A 969 -5.25 -8.63 -14.52
C VAL A 969 -6.67 -8.99 -14.11
N CYS A 970 -6.97 -8.97 -12.81
CA CYS A 970 -8.32 -9.20 -12.29
C CYS A 970 -8.63 -8.25 -11.11
N ALA A 971 -9.91 -7.93 -10.93
CA ALA A 971 -10.38 -7.23 -9.74
C ALA A 971 -10.89 -8.25 -8.72
N GLN A 972 -10.56 -8.02 -7.46
CA GLN A 972 -10.94 -8.89 -6.33
C GLN A 972 -11.32 -8.03 -5.12
N GLU A 973 -11.76 -8.65 -4.03
CA GLU A 973 -12.39 -7.95 -2.90
C GLU A 973 -11.52 -6.86 -2.23
N HIS A 974 -12.18 -5.96 -1.50
CA HIS A 974 -11.52 -4.82 -0.85
C HIS A 974 -10.45 -5.31 0.13
N ARG A 975 -9.19 -4.92 -0.12
CA ARG A 975 -7.98 -5.32 0.64
C ARG A 975 -7.69 -6.83 0.71
N GLN A 976 -8.38 -7.65 -0.08
CA GLN A 976 -8.03 -9.06 -0.24
C GLN A 976 -6.63 -9.21 -0.86
N GLU A 977 -5.75 -9.94 -0.18
CA GLU A 977 -4.34 -10.13 -0.59
C GLU A 977 -4.13 -11.45 -1.36
N LEU A 978 -4.89 -12.51 -1.07
CA LEU A 978 -4.83 -13.76 -1.83
C LEU A 978 -5.35 -13.55 -3.25
N ILE A 979 -4.66 -14.06 -4.27
CA ILE A 979 -5.12 -13.91 -5.66
C ILE A 979 -6.22 -14.93 -5.97
N GLN A 980 -7.48 -14.50 -5.87
CA GLN A 980 -8.66 -15.36 -6.06
C GLN A 980 -8.75 -15.97 -7.47
N ASP A 981 -8.27 -15.28 -8.51
CA ASP A 981 -8.39 -15.71 -9.91
C ASP A 981 -7.14 -16.43 -10.46
N LEU A 982 -6.26 -16.99 -9.61
CA LEU A 982 -5.16 -17.84 -10.09
C LEU A 982 -5.68 -19.08 -10.82
N PHE A 983 -6.70 -19.71 -10.23
CA PHE A 983 -7.48 -20.81 -10.76
C PHE A 983 -8.93 -20.68 -10.27
N LYS A 984 -9.90 -20.94 -11.15
CA LYS A 984 -11.31 -21.01 -10.78
C LYS A 984 -12.06 -22.04 -11.61
N SER A 985 -13.10 -22.60 -11.00
CA SER A 985 -14.12 -23.45 -11.63
C SER A 985 -15.47 -22.75 -11.52
N TRP A 986 -16.27 -22.76 -12.58
CA TRP A 986 -17.64 -22.26 -12.57
C TRP A 986 -18.51 -23.11 -13.49
N GLU A 987 -19.81 -23.20 -13.22
CA GLU A 987 -20.73 -23.85 -14.13
C GLU A 987 -21.13 -22.90 -15.26
N ASP A 988 -20.83 -23.30 -16.49
CA ASP A 988 -21.27 -22.67 -17.72
C ASP A 988 -22.56 -23.40 -18.19
N PRO A 989 -23.68 -22.69 -18.41
CA PRO A 989 -24.96 -23.32 -18.76
C PRO A 989 -24.96 -24.17 -20.04
N VAL A 990 -23.92 -24.08 -20.88
CA VAL A 990 -23.79 -24.84 -22.13
C VAL A 990 -22.64 -25.86 -22.06
N ARG A 991 -21.62 -25.61 -21.22
CA ARG A 991 -20.38 -26.43 -21.16
C ARG A 991 -20.20 -27.20 -19.85
N GLY A 992 -21.11 -27.07 -18.88
CA GLY A 992 -20.97 -27.67 -17.55
C GLY A 992 -19.85 -27.01 -16.75
N ASN A 993 -19.16 -27.75 -15.89
CA ASN A 993 -18.07 -27.23 -15.07
C ASN A 993 -16.85 -26.81 -15.93
N VAL A 994 -16.70 -25.50 -16.16
CA VAL A 994 -15.59 -24.90 -16.88
C VAL A 994 -14.52 -24.43 -15.90
N THR A 995 -13.28 -24.85 -16.16
CA THR A 995 -12.10 -24.48 -15.37
C THR A 995 -11.21 -23.50 -16.13
N GLY A 996 -10.82 -22.42 -15.44
CA GLY A 996 -10.03 -21.31 -15.97
C GLY A 996 -9.19 -20.64 -14.89
N GLY A 997 -8.90 -19.35 -15.06
CA GLY A 997 -8.04 -18.56 -14.18
C GLY A 997 -6.68 -18.25 -14.79
N MET A 998 -5.96 -17.32 -14.17
CA MET A 998 -4.79 -16.65 -14.73
C MET A 998 -3.63 -17.60 -15.02
N ILE A 999 -3.39 -18.62 -14.18
CA ILE A 999 -2.35 -19.62 -14.41
C ILE A 999 -2.67 -20.46 -15.66
N LYS A 1000 -3.91 -20.94 -15.78
CA LYS A 1000 -4.34 -21.82 -16.88
C LYS A 1000 -4.18 -21.12 -18.24
N GLU A 1001 -4.66 -19.89 -18.36
CA GLU A 1001 -4.53 -19.09 -19.58
C GLU A 1001 -3.07 -18.78 -19.95
N LEU A 1002 -2.20 -18.50 -18.97
CA LEU A 1002 -0.78 -18.22 -19.22
C LEU A 1002 0.01 -19.48 -19.61
N LEU A 1003 -0.34 -20.66 -19.10
CA LEU A 1003 0.20 -21.96 -19.54
C LEU A 1003 -0.24 -22.28 -20.98
N ILE A 1004 -1.51 -22.08 -21.32
CA ILE A 1004 -2.02 -22.22 -22.69
C ILE A 1004 -1.31 -21.23 -23.63
N SER A 1005 -1.10 -19.99 -23.21
CA SER A 1005 -0.35 -18.98 -23.96
C SER A 1005 1.10 -19.42 -24.21
N PHE A 1006 1.80 -19.92 -23.19
CA PHE A 1006 3.16 -20.44 -23.33
C PHE A 1006 3.23 -21.58 -24.36
N ARG A 1007 2.30 -22.54 -24.32
CA ARG A 1007 2.26 -23.64 -25.31
C ARG A 1007 2.01 -23.13 -26.73
N ARG A 1008 1.16 -22.11 -26.90
CA ARG A 1008 0.91 -21.45 -28.18
C ARG A 1008 2.11 -20.64 -28.69
N SER A 1009 2.92 -20.05 -27.81
CA SER A 1009 4.07 -19.20 -28.19
C SER A 1009 5.39 -19.96 -28.36
N THR A 1010 5.61 -21.06 -27.64
CA THR A 1010 6.87 -21.83 -27.65
C THR A 1010 6.76 -23.17 -28.37
N GLY A 1011 5.54 -23.68 -28.60
CA GLY A 1011 5.30 -25.06 -29.02
C GLY A 1011 5.57 -26.11 -27.91
N GLN A 1012 5.99 -25.70 -26.72
CA GLN A 1012 6.36 -26.59 -25.60
C GLN A 1012 5.43 -26.47 -24.39
N LYS A 1013 5.34 -27.54 -23.60
CA LYS A 1013 4.60 -27.58 -22.33
C LYS A 1013 5.62 -27.37 -21.20
N PRO A 1014 5.43 -26.45 -20.24
CA PRO A 1014 6.41 -26.29 -19.16
C PRO A 1014 6.50 -27.54 -18.30
N GLU A 1015 7.72 -27.98 -18.00
CA GLU A 1015 8.03 -29.04 -17.04
C GLU A 1015 8.37 -28.46 -15.66
N ARG A 1016 8.78 -27.18 -15.61
CA ARG A 1016 9.08 -26.43 -14.38
C ARG A 1016 8.40 -25.07 -14.34
N ILE A 1017 7.97 -24.66 -13.15
CA ILE A 1017 7.33 -23.37 -12.84
C ILE A 1017 8.15 -22.65 -11.77
N ILE A 1018 8.56 -21.41 -12.04
CA ILE A 1018 9.19 -20.52 -11.06
C ILE A 1018 8.27 -19.33 -10.82
N PHE A 1019 7.77 -19.15 -9.60
CA PHE A 1019 6.73 -18.16 -9.28
C PHE A 1019 7.26 -17.08 -8.31
N TYR A 1020 7.36 -15.83 -8.79
CA TYR A 1020 7.79 -14.68 -7.97
C TYR A 1020 6.61 -13.80 -7.55
N ARG A 1021 6.39 -13.65 -6.24
CA ARG A 1021 5.22 -12.98 -5.65
C ARG A 1021 5.61 -11.74 -4.82
N ASP A 1022 5.35 -10.52 -5.31
CA ASP A 1022 5.54 -9.27 -4.52
C ASP A 1022 4.35 -9.04 -3.57
N GLY A 1023 4.48 -8.05 -2.68
CA GLY A 1023 3.41 -7.51 -1.82
C GLY A 1023 3.25 -8.18 -0.45
N VAL A 1024 3.40 -9.50 -0.39
CA VAL A 1024 3.01 -10.35 0.76
C VAL A 1024 3.85 -10.10 2.03
N SER A 1025 3.20 -10.03 3.20
CA SER A 1025 3.86 -9.90 4.51
C SER A 1025 4.22 -11.25 5.14
N GLU A 1026 5.24 -11.29 6.02
CA GLU A 1026 5.69 -12.53 6.71
C GLU A 1026 4.57 -13.27 7.45
N GLY A 1027 3.60 -12.56 8.01
CA GLY A 1027 2.47 -13.17 8.73
C GLY A 1027 1.45 -13.87 7.82
N GLN A 1028 1.57 -13.72 6.50
CA GLN A 1028 0.68 -14.30 5.50
C GLN A 1028 1.35 -15.41 4.68
N PHE A 1029 2.64 -15.72 4.92
CA PHE A 1029 3.42 -16.65 4.08
C PHE A 1029 2.78 -18.04 3.96
N TYR A 1030 2.32 -18.65 5.07
CA TYR A 1030 1.64 -19.95 5.02
C TYR A 1030 0.31 -19.89 4.25
N GLN A 1031 -0.48 -18.83 4.46
CA GLN A 1031 -1.79 -18.67 3.81
C GLN A 1031 -1.61 -18.47 2.29
N VAL A 1032 -0.73 -17.57 1.88
CA VAL A 1032 -0.38 -17.35 0.47
C VAL A 1032 0.17 -18.62 -0.15
N LEU A 1033 1.12 -19.30 0.50
CA LEU A 1033 1.69 -20.54 -0.03
C LEU A 1033 0.59 -21.59 -0.24
N PHE A 1034 -0.23 -21.86 0.77
CA PHE A 1034 -1.27 -22.88 0.71
C PHE A 1034 -2.26 -22.62 -0.44
N TYR A 1035 -2.90 -21.45 -0.47
CA TYR A 1035 -3.92 -21.14 -1.48
C TYR A 1035 -3.33 -20.94 -2.88
N GLU A 1036 -2.20 -20.22 -3.02
CA GLU A 1036 -1.65 -19.89 -4.35
C GLU A 1036 -0.92 -21.08 -4.99
N LEU A 1037 -0.24 -21.95 -4.21
CA LEU A 1037 0.35 -23.19 -4.73
C LEU A 1037 -0.73 -24.21 -5.12
N GLU A 1038 -1.78 -24.37 -4.31
CA GLU A 1038 -2.89 -25.27 -4.64
C GLU A 1038 -3.63 -24.80 -5.91
N ALA A 1039 -3.82 -23.48 -6.09
CA ALA A 1039 -4.35 -22.93 -7.34
C ALA A 1039 -3.47 -23.23 -8.56
N ILE A 1040 -2.13 -23.13 -8.43
CA ILE A 1040 -1.19 -23.52 -9.49
C ILE A 1040 -1.32 -25.03 -9.82
N ARG A 1041 -1.45 -25.89 -8.79
CA ARG A 1041 -1.66 -27.34 -8.97
C ARG A 1041 -2.97 -27.65 -9.70
N LYS A 1042 -4.08 -27.09 -9.23
CA LYS A 1042 -5.42 -27.24 -9.84
C LYS A 1042 -5.42 -26.75 -11.29
N ALA A 1043 -4.77 -25.63 -11.59
CA ALA A 1043 -4.62 -25.14 -12.96
C ALA A 1043 -3.89 -26.12 -13.89
N CYS A 1044 -2.80 -26.75 -13.43
CA CYS A 1044 -2.06 -27.74 -14.22
C CYS A 1044 -2.89 -29.01 -14.44
N HIS A 1045 -3.46 -29.59 -13.38
CA HIS A 1045 -4.32 -30.79 -13.46
C HIS A 1045 -5.56 -30.56 -14.34
N SER A 1046 -6.12 -29.34 -14.36
CA SER A 1046 -7.26 -28.98 -15.22
C SER A 1046 -6.95 -28.82 -16.72
N LEU A 1047 -5.67 -28.93 -17.11
CA LEU A 1047 -5.24 -29.01 -18.51
C LEU A 1047 -5.03 -30.46 -18.95
N GLU A 1048 -4.55 -31.30 -18.03
CA GLU A 1048 -4.26 -32.72 -18.23
C GLU A 1048 -4.10 -33.37 -16.84
N PRO A 1049 -4.81 -34.46 -16.50
CA PRO A 1049 -4.80 -35.00 -15.13
C PRO A 1049 -3.41 -35.39 -14.59
N THR A 1050 -2.51 -35.84 -15.47
CA THR A 1050 -1.13 -36.23 -15.16
C THR A 1050 -0.15 -35.05 -15.07
N TYR A 1051 -0.59 -33.81 -15.33
CA TYR A 1051 0.32 -32.68 -15.45
C TYR A 1051 0.69 -32.07 -14.10
N GLN A 1052 1.83 -32.49 -13.56
CA GLN A 1052 2.39 -31.99 -12.29
C GLN A 1052 3.83 -31.48 -12.49
N PRO A 1053 4.02 -30.24 -12.99
CA PRO A 1053 5.35 -29.65 -13.19
C PRO A 1053 6.00 -29.30 -11.84
N GLN A 1054 7.33 -29.29 -11.76
CA GLN A 1054 8.05 -28.94 -10.53
C GLN A 1054 7.92 -27.44 -10.23
N VAL A 1055 7.54 -27.06 -9.00
CA VAL A 1055 7.29 -25.66 -8.62
C VAL A 1055 8.34 -25.13 -7.63
N THR A 1056 8.84 -23.93 -7.90
CA THR A 1056 9.55 -23.08 -6.92
C THR A 1056 8.72 -21.81 -6.66
N PHE A 1057 8.39 -21.54 -5.39
CA PHE A 1057 7.58 -20.38 -4.97
C PHE A 1057 8.43 -19.41 -4.15
N VAL A 1058 8.59 -18.18 -4.63
CA VAL A 1058 9.48 -17.16 -4.05
C VAL A 1058 8.72 -15.86 -3.80
N VAL A 1059 8.52 -15.50 -2.53
CA VAL A 1059 7.97 -14.19 -2.15
C VAL A 1059 9.05 -13.12 -2.19
N VAL A 1060 8.76 -11.97 -2.79
CA VAL A 1060 9.66 -10.82 -2.92
C VAL A 1060 9.17 -9.70 -2.01
N GLN A 1061 10.09 -9.05 -1.27
CA GLN A 1061 9.76 -7.94 -0.37
C GLN A 1061 10.74 -6.78 -0.53
N LYS A 1062 10.30 -5.70 -1.20
CA LYS A 1062 11.03 -4.41 -1.26
C LYS A 1062 10.59 -3.39 -0.18
N ARG A 1063 9.52 -3.66 0.57
CA ARG A 1063 8.90 -2.73 1.53
C ARG A 1063 9.28 -3.04 2.99
N HIS A 1064 10.58 -3.02 3.27
CA HIS A 1064 11.22 -3.42 4.54
C HIS A 1064 12.19 -2.32 5.05
N HIS A 1065 12.71 -2.47 6.27
CA HIS A 1065 13.55 -1.45 6.93
C HIS A 1065 15.06 -1.74 6.97
N THR A 1066 15.51 -2.93 6.59
CA THR A 1066 16.94 -3.25 6.46
C THR A 1066 17.64 -2.38 5.41
N ARG A 1067 18.78 -1.80 5.79
CA ARG A 1067 19.68 -1.00 4.95
C ARG A 1067 21.08 -1.57 5.08
N LEU A 1068 21.85 -1.49 3.99
CA LEU A 1068 23.23 -1.93 3.93
C LEU A 1068 24.12 -0.74 3.56
N PHE A 1069 25.23 -0.58 4.28
CA PHE A 1069 26.23 0.48 4.11
C PHE A 1069 27.61 -0.14 3.84
N ALA A 1070 28.44 0.54 3.06
CA ALA A 1070 29.81 0.09 2.85
C ALA A 1070 30.58 0.14 4.17
N ASN A 1071 31.44 -0.86 4.44
CA ASN A 1071 32.23 -0.88 5.67
C ASN A 1071 33.04 0.42 5.84
N ASN A 1072 33.68 0.87 4.75
CA ASN A 1072 34.36 2.16 4.65
C ASN A 1072 33.77 3.01 3.51
N HIS A 1073 33.20 4.17 3.83
CA HIS A 1073 32.65 5.14 2.87
C HIS A 1073 33.71 5.87 2.02
N HIS A 1074 35.00 5.76 2.39
CA HIS A 1074 36.11 6.39 1.66
C HIS A 1074 36.72 5.47 0.59
N ASP A 1075 36.43 4.17 0.61
CA ASP A 1075 36.93 3.24 -0.41
C ASP A 1075 36.12 3.36 -1.72
N ARG A 1076 36.76 3.93 -2.75
CA ARG A 1076 36.20 4.06 -4.10
C ARG A 1076 35.99 2.72 -4.83
N ASN A 1077 36.42 1.60 -4.25
CA ASN A 1077 36.10 0.26 -4.71
C ASN A 1077 34.85 -0.33 -4.04
N ALA A 1078 34.42 0.23 -2.89
CA ALA A 1078 33.26 -0.20 -2.12
C ALA A 1078 32.04 0.73 -2.23
N VAL A 1079 32.20 2.00 -2.67
CA VAL A 1079 31.07 2.94 -2.87
C VAL A 1079 30.93 3.51 -4.28
N ASP A 1080 29.68 3.75 -4.68
CA ASP A 1080 29.29 4.37 -5.96
C ASP A 1080 29.26 5.92 -5.90
N ARG A 1081 28.85 6.57 -7.01
CA ARG A 1081 28.73 8.04 -7.10
C ARG A 1081 27.69 8.65 -6.14
N SER A 1082 26.74 7.88 -5.63
CA SER A 1082 25.75 8.31 -4.63
C SER A 1082 26.17 8.02 -3.18
N GLY A 1083 27.24 7.24 -2.98
CA GLY A 1083 27.69 6.75 -1.66
C GLY A 1083 27.00 5.45 -1.22
N ASN A 1084 26.26 4.78 -2.11
CA ASN A 1084 25.76 3.43 -1.87
C ASN A 1084 26.88 2.41 -2.05
N ILE A 1085 26.72 1.23 -1.44
CA ILE A 1085 27.59 0.08 -1.72
C ILE A 1085 27.61 -0.12 -3.23
N LEU A 1086 28.82 -0.21 -3.80
CA LEU A 1086 29.04 -0.22 -5.24
C LEU A 1086 28.19 -1.33 -5.89
N PRO A 1087 27.20 -1.01 -6.76
CA PRO A 1087 26.34 -2.00 -7.40
C PRO A 1087 27.07 -2.78 -8.51
N GLY A 1088 28.14 -3.46 -8.13
CA GLY A 1088 28.97 -4.28 -8.97
C GLY A 1088 30.10 -3.53 -9.65
N LYS A 1089 31.31 -3.67 -9.08
CA LYS A 1089 32.44 -4.10 -9.91
C LYS A 1089 32.18 -5.57 -10.29
N GLN A 1090 31.26 -5.74 -11.26
CA GLN A 1090 30.49 -6.95 -11.60
C GLN A 1090 29.49 -7.34 -10.48
N ALA A 1091 28.18 -7.18 -10.78
CA ALA A 1091 26.92 -7.18 -10.00
C ALA A 1091 26.84 -7.21 -8.44
N SER A 1092 26.04 -8.12 -7.86
CA SER A 1092 25.05 -7.76 -6.80
C SER A 1092 25.26 -8.41 -5.42
N LEU A 1093 24.83 -7.70 -4.38
CA LEU A 1093 25.28 -7.86 -3.00
C LEU A 1093 24.38 -8.76 -2.15
N MET A 1094 24.83 -9.98 -1.85
CA MET A 1094 24.13 -10.96 -1.01
C MET A 1094 24.75 -11.07 0.40
N PRO A 1095 24.13 -10.56 1.48
CA PRO A 1095 24.61 -10.76 2.86
C PRO A 1095 24.39 -12.21 3.34
N SER A 1096 25.39 -12.79 3.99
CA SER A 1096 25.45 -14.25 4.23
C SER A 1096 24.67 -14.79 5.44
N SER A 1097 24.15 -13.92 6.33
CA SER A 1097 23.77 -14.34 7.70
C SER A 1097 22.78 -13.47 8.48
N LEU A 1098 22.14 -12.45 7.89
CA LEU A 1098 21.39 -11.44 8.66
C LEU A 1098 19.87 -11.65 8.76
N LEU A 1099 19.30 -12.69 8.15
CA LEU A 1099 17.85 -12.88 8.01
C LEU A 1099 17.48 -14.37 8.17
N LYS A 1100 16.23 -14.73 7.86
CA LYS A 1100 15.67 -16.08 8.06
C LYS A 1100 16.17 -17.05 6.96
N LEU A 1101 15.58 -18.24 6.91
CA LEU A 1101 15.83 -19.19 5.81
C LEU A 1101 15.32 -18.59 4.49
N GLY A 1102 16.01 -18.89 3.39
CA GLY A 1102 15.63 -18.42 2.05
C GLY A 1102 16.23 -17.07 1.65
N ASP A 1103 16.26 -16.03 2.51
CA ASP A 1103 16.56 -14.64 2.12
C ASP A 1103 17.76 -14.45 1.14
N LEU A 1104 17.47 -14.07 -0.12
CA LEU A 1104 18.37 -13.32 -1.00
C LEU A 1104 18.19 -11.80 -0.76
N ASN A 1105 19.14 -10.98 -1.20
CA ASN A 1105 19.05 -9.51 -1.14
C ASN A 1105 19.55 -8.87 -2.45
N LEU A 1106 18.76 -7.99 -3.08
CA LEU A 1106 19.19 -7.32 -4.33
C LEU A 1106 19.02 -5.79 -4.27
N SER A 1107 20.11 -5.05 -4.11
CA SER A 1107 20.11 -3.58 -4.01
C SER A 1107 20.65 -2.86 -5.24
N PHE A 1108 19.79 -2.12 -5.93
CA PHE A 1108 20.15 -1.11 -6.94
C PHE A 1108 19.27 0.14 -6.78
N ASN A 1109 19.83 1.27 -6.31
CA ASN A 1109 19.19 2.60 -6.32
C ASN A 1109 20.16 3.67 -6.85
N LEU A 1110 19.62 4.70 -7.51
CA LEU A 1110 20.39 5.83 -8.07
C LEU A 1110 20.65 6.99 -7.09
N GLN A 1111 19.83 7.08 -6.05
CA GLN A 1111 19.69 8.25 -5.20
C GLN A 1111 19.10 7.83 -3.85
N GLY A 1112 19.43 8.56 -2.79
CA GLY A 1112 19.10 8.18 -1.42
C GLY A 1112 19.90 6.97 -0.95
N THR A 1113 19.37 6.23 0.02
CA THR A 1113 19.94 4.95 0.47
C THR A 1113 19.22 3.77 -0.18
N SER A 1114 19.97 2.74 -0.57
CA SER A 1114 19.44 1.55 -1.23
C SER A 1114 18.54 0.72 -0.30
N ARG A 1115 17.50 0.12 -0.91
CA ARG A 1115 16.69 -0.92 -0.29
C ARG A 1115 16.94 -2.23 -1.05
N PRO A 1116 17.65 -3.21 -0.48
CA PRO A 1116 17.79 -4.52 -1.12
C PRO A 1116 16.44 -5.25 -1.09
N ALA A 1117 15.90 -5.70 -2.22
CA ALA A 1117 14.71 -6.54 -2.17
C ALA A 1117 15.07 -7.89 -1.53
N HIS A 1118 14.32 -8.28 -0.50
CA HIS A 1118 14.42 -9.62 0.10
C HIS A 1118 13.68 -10.62 -0.81
N TYR A 1119 14.15 -11.87 -0.87
CA TYR A 1119 13.46 -12.98 -1.55
C TYR A 1119 13.39 -14.21 -0.64
N HIS A 1120 12.18 -14.64 -0.29
CA HIS A 1120 11.89 -15.77 0.60
C HIS A 1120 11.42 -16.96 -0.21
N VAL A 1121 12.17 -18.07 -0.20
CA VAL A 1121 11.74 -19.32 -0.82
C VAL A 1121 10.76 -20.01 0.13
N LEU A 1122 9.49 -20.08 -0.25
CA LEU A 1122 8.45 -20.73 0.55
C LEU A 1122 8.23 -22.19 0.15
N TRP A 1123 8.59 -22.56 -1.07
CA TRP A 1123 8.49 -23.93 -1.60
C TRP A 1123 9.50 -24.12 -2.72
N ASP A 1124 10.11 -25.30 -2.82
CA ASP A 1124 10.99 -25.64 -3.95
C ASP A 1124 11.06 -27.15 -4.20
N GLU A 1125 10.56 -27.58 -5.36
CA GLU A 1125 10.71 -28.94 -5.89
C GLU A 1125 11.82 -29.05 -6.94
N ASN A 1126 12.33 -27.91 -7.43
CA ASN A 1126 13.40 -27.87 -8.42
C ASN A 1126 14.79 -28.02 -7.78
N ASN A 1127 14.86 -28.03 -6.44
CA ASN A 1127 16.06 -28.24 -5.63
C ASN A 1127 17.20 -27.27 -5.97
N PHE A 1128 16.88 -25.97 -6.11
CA PHE A 1128 17.86 -24.92 -6.38
C PHE A 1128 18.94 -24.88 -5.29
N THR A 1129 20.21 -24.91 -5.69
CA THR A 1129 21.26 -24.44 -4.78
C THR A 1129 21.14 -22.93 -4.57
N ALA A 1130 21.71 -22.45 -3.45
CA ALA A 1130 21.67 -21.03 -3.12
C ALA A 1130 22.30 -20.14 -4.22
N ASP A 1131 23.37 -20.58 -4.89
CA ASP A 1131 24.03 -19.81 -5.94
C ASP A 1131 23.26 -19.79 -7.26
N GLU A 1132 22.55 -20.87 -7.60
CA GLU A 1132 21.77 -20.95 -8.84
C GLU A 1132 20.58 -19.99 -8.82
N LEU A 1133 19.78 -20.02 -7.75
CA LEU A 1133 18.65 -19.09 -7.60
C LEU A 1133 19.13 -17.64 -7.48
N GLN A 1134 20.27 -17.40 -6.81
CA GLN A 1134 20.89 -16.08 -6.70
C GLN A 1134 21.37 -15.56 -8.05
N SER A 1135 22.03 -16.41 -8.84
CA SER A 1135 22.51 -16.05 -10.18
C SER A 1135 21.33 -15.83 -11.14
N LEU A 1136 20.31 -16.67 -11.10
CA LEU A 1136 19.09 -16.53 -11.92
C LEU A 1136 18.34 -15.23 -11.59
N THR A 1137 18.04 -14.99 -10.30
CA THR A 1137 17.33 -13.76 -9.85
C THR A 1137 18.12 -12.50 -10.21
N ASN A 1138 19.45 -12.52 -9.99
CA ASN A 1138 20.34 -11.43 -10.38
C ASN A 1138 20.32 -11.19 -11.90
N ASN A 1139 20.49 -12.24 -12.70
CA ASN A 1139 20.62 -12.11 -14.15
C ASN A 1139 19.32 -11.64 -14.79
N LEU A 1140 18.18 -12.13 -14.31
CA LEU A 1140 16.86 -11.65 -14.73
C LEU A 1140 16.71 -10.14 -14.47
N CYS A 1141 17.26 -9.56 -13.40
CA CYS A 1141 17.18 -8.11 -13.19
C CYS A 1141 17.85 -7.24 -14.27
N TYR A 1142 18.62 -7.82 -15.19
CA TYR A 1142 19.17 -7.12 -16.36
C TYR A 1142 18.26 -7.21 -17.61
N THR A 1143 17.20 -8.03 -17.61
CA THR A 1143 16.26 -8.16 -18.75
C THR A 1143 15.05 -7.21 -18.70
N TYR A 1144 15.05 -6.25 -17.76
CA TYR A 1144 13.94 -5.29 -17.62
C TYR A 1144 13.81 -4.35 -18.82
N ALA A 1145 12.78 -4.56 -19.63
CA ALA A 1145 12.63 -3.98 -20.96
C ALA A 1145 12.68 -2.44 -21.02
N ARG A 1146 12.31 -1.75 -19.94
CA ARG A 1146 12.05 -0.30 -19.95
C ARG A 1146 13.28 0.60 -19.81
N CYS A 1147 14.47 0.06 -19.50
CA CYS A 1147 15.71 0.85 -19.43
C CYS A 1147 16.97 -0.02 -19.51
N THR A 1148 18.10 0.57 -19.91
CA THR A 1148 19.42 -0.09 -19.92
C THR A 1148 20.08 -0.09 -18.53
N ARG A 1149 19.39 -0.66 -17.54
CA ARG A 1149 19.80 -0.71 -16.14
C ARG A 1149 19.32 -1.99 -15.46
N SER A 1150 20.10 -2.50 -14.52
CA SER A 1150 19.61 -3.49 -13.56
C SER A 1150 18.56 -2.86 -12.63
N VAL A 1151 17.52 -3.62 -12.31
CA VAL A 1151 16.43 -3.22 -11.40
C VAL A 1151 16.55 -3.89 -10.03
N SER A 1152 15.93 -3.28 -9.01
CA SER A 1152 15.95 -3.77 -7.63
C SER A 1152 15.07 -5.02 -7.39
N ILE A 1153 14.17 -5.35 -8.31
CA ILE A 1153 13.20 -6.47 -8.21
C ILE A 1153 13.25 -7.22 -9.54
N VAL A 1154 13.19 -8.55 -9.47
CA VAL A 1154 13.10 -9.46 -10.63
C VAL A 1154 11.99 -9.01 -11.61
N PRO A 1155 12.23 -8.89 -12.93
CA PRO A 1155 11.28 -8.27 -13.85
C PRO A 1155 9.87 -8.85 -13.86
N PRO A 1156 9.62 -10.17 -13.79
CA PRO A 1156 8.27 -10.73 -13.64
C PRO A 1156 7.44 -10.04 -12.54
N ALA A 1157 7.94 -9.94 -11.30
CA ALA A 1157 7.23 -9.27 -10.22
C ALA A 1157 7.02 -7.76 -10.50
N TYR A 1158 8.02 -7.09 -11.08
CA TYR A 1158 7.91 -5.69 -11.50
C TYR A 1158 6.86 -5.50 -12.61
N TYR A 1159 6.78 -6.41 -13.58
CA TYR A 1159 5.79 -6.41 -14.66
C TYR A 1159 4.38 -6.66 -14.13
N ALA A 1160 4.20 -7.54 -13.13
CA ALA A 1160 2.93 -7.72 -12.45
C ALA A 1160 2.46 -6.41 -11.79
N HIS A 1161 3.30 -5.75 -10.97
CA HIS A 1161 2.99 -4.45 -10.39
C HIS A 1161 2.68 -3.37 -11.46
N LEU A 1162 3.34 -3.41 -12.64
CA LEU A 1162 3.00 -2.50 -13.74
C LEU A 1162 1.64 -2.81 -14.38
N ALA A 1163 1.25 -4.08 -14.45
CA ALA A 1163 -0.05 -4.51 -14.96
C ALA A 1163 -1.19 -4.19 -13.97
N ALA A 1164 -1.01 -4.46 -12.66
CA ALA A 1164 -1.96 -4.09 -11.61
C ALA A 1164 -2.18 -2.56 -11.56
N PHE A 1165 -1.09 -1.80 -11.58
CA PHE A 1165 -1.15 -0.33 -11.65
C PHE A 1165 -1.77 0.19 -12.96
N ARG A 1166 -1.61 -0.52 -14.08
CA ARG A 1166 -2.32 -0.17 -15.33
C ARG A 1166 -3.82 -0.42 -15.21
N ALA A 1167 -4.22 -1.57 -14.67
CA ALA A 1167 -5.60 -1.98 -14.55
C ALA A 1167 -6.44 -1.08 -13.64
N ARG A 1168 -5.81 -0.38 -12.67
CA ARG A 1168 -6.46 0.70 -11.91
C ARG A 1168 -7.09 1.79 -12.78
N PHE A 1169 -6.58 2.03 -13.98
CA PHE A 1169 -7.15 3.01 -14.93
C PHE A 1169 -8.28 2.44 -15.80
N TYR A 1170 -8.56 1.13 -15.74
CA TYR A 1170 -9.67 0.52 -16.48
C TYR A 1170 -10.97 0.49 -15.66
N MET A 1171 -10.88 0.67 -14.34
CA MET A 1171 -12.04 0.96 -13.50
C MET A 1171 -12.70 2.26 -13.98
N GLU A 1172 -14.02 2.26 -14.15
CA GLU A 1172 -14.76 3.52 -14.26
C GLU A 1172 -14.63 4.28 -12.94
N PRO A 1173 -14.44 5.61 -12.95
CA PRO A 1173 -14.46 6.38 -11.72
C PRO A 1173 -15.88 6.35 -11.14
N ASP A 1174 -16.03 5.81 -9.94
CA ASP A 1174 -17.29 5.89 -9.19
C ASP A 1174 -17.74 7.35 -9.11
N THR A 1175 -19.01 7.62 -9.41
CA THR A 1175 -19.59 8.98 -9.43
C THR A 1175 -19.86 9.49 -8.01
N SER A 1176 -18.82 9.54 -7.18
CA SER A 1176 -18.85 9.91 -5.77
C SER A 1176 -18.65 11.42 -5.50
N ASP A 1177 -18.66 12.24 -6.55
CA ASP A 1177 -18.64 13.72 -6.50
C ASP A 1177 -19.95 14.35 -7.03
N SER A 1178 -21.08 13.61 -7.01
CA SER A 1178 -22.44 14.12 -7.25
C SER A 1178 -22.94 14.99 -6.08
N GLY A 1179 -22.16 16.01 -5.75
CA GLY A 1179 -22.36 16.96 -4.65
C GLY A 1179 -22.14 18.41 -5.10
N SER A 1180 -22.53 18.74 -6.34
CA SER A 1180 -22.48 20.11 -6.87
C SER A 1180 -23.64 20.36 -7.83
N MET A 1181 -24.43 21.40 -7.54
CA MET A 1181 -25.61 21.79 -8.31
C MET A 1181 -25.20 22.46 -9.62
N ALA A 1182 -25.71 21.96 -10.75
CA ALA A 1182 -25.59 22.60 -12.06
C ALA A 1182 -26.99 22.97 -12.57
N SER A 1183 -27.41 24.21 -12.31
CA SER A 1183 -28.74 24.71 -12.69
C SER A 1183 -28.80 25.14 -14.16
N ALA A 1184 -29.23 24.20 -15.00
CA ALA A 1184 -30.01 24.35 -16.23
C ALA A 1184 -29.76 25.54 -17.19
N ALA A 1185 -29.45 25.18 -18.44
CA ALA A 1185 -30.15 25.71 -19.63
C ALA A 1185 -30.35 24.53 -20.62
N ALA A 1186 -31.50 24.44 -21.29
CA ALA A 1186 -31.82 23.27 -22.12
C ALA A 1186 -32.80 23.54 -23.27
N GLY A 1187 -32.45 23.05 -24.47
CA GLY A 1187 -33.36 22.90 -25.60
C GLY A 1187 -32.63 22.74 -26.95
N ARG A 1188 -33.13 21.98 -27.92
CA ARG A 1188 -34.21 20.96 -27.88
C ARG A 1188 -34.23 20.16 -29.19
N ALA A 1189 -34.02 18.82 -29.17
CA ALA A 1189 -34.54 17.84 -30.15
C ALA A 1189 -33.88 16.44 -29.99
N GLY A 1190 -34.61 15.38 -30.39
CA GLY A 1190 -33.99 14.23 -31.08
C GLY A 1190 -33.63 12.97 -30.27
N VAL A 1191 -34.55 11.99 -30.27
CA VAL A 1191 -34.32 10.53 -30.38
C VAL A 1191 -33.38 9.81 -29.39
N GLY A 1192 -34.00 9.03 -28.48
CA GLY A 1192 -33.68 7.60 -28.24
C GLY A 1192 -32.33 7.19 -27.65
N ALA A 1193 -32.32 6.87 -26.34
CA ALA A 1193 -31.32 5.99 -25.72
C ALA A 1193 -31.95 5.21 -24.54
N GLY A 1194 -31.46 3.99 -24.26
CA GLY A 1194 -32.01 3.10 -23.24
C GLY A 1194 -31.69 3.50 -21.79
N GLY A 1195 -32.56 3.15 -20.85
CA GLY A 1195 -32.41 3.46 -19.43
C GLY A 1195 -31.26 2.69 -18.77
N ARG A 1196 -30.42 3.39 -17.99
CA ARG A 1196 -29.50 2.80 -17.02
C ARG A 1196 -30.11 2.83 -15.63
N SER A 1197 -30.10 1.69 -14.93
CA SER A 1197 -30.64 1.55 -13.58
C SER A 1197 -29.68 2.12 -12.52
N THR A 1198 -30.22 2.87 -11.57
CA THR A 1198 -29.52 3.33 -10.36
C THR A 1198 -29.85 2.41 -9.19
N ARG A 1199 -28.94 1.49 -8.84
CA ARG A 1199 -29.08 0.59 -7.69
C ARG A 1199 -28.17 1.06 -6.56
N VAL A 1200 -28.67 1.05 -5.32
CA VAL A 1200 -27.88 1.37 -4.12
C VAL A 1200 -26.94 0.20 -3.81
N PRO A 1201 -25.66 0.43 -3.42
CA PRO A 1201 -24.77 -0.65 -3.01
C PRO A 1201 -25.17 -1.19 -1.62
N GLY A 1202 -25.66 -2.42 -1.57
CA GLY A 1202 -25.68 -3.23 -0.36
C GLY A 1202 -24.30 -3.86 -0.09
N ALA A 1203 -24.10 -4.45 1.09
CA ALA A 1203 -22.81 -5.04 1.48
C ALA A 1203 -22.34 -6.18 0.56
N ASN A 1204 -23.27 -6.89 -0.10
CA ASN A 1204 -23.00 -8.02 -0.99
C ASN A 1204 -22.97 -7.60 -2.47
N ALA A 1205 -22.57 -6.37 -2.81
CA ALA A 1205 -22.45 -5.96 -4.21
C ALA A 1205 -21.26 -6.71 -4.87
N PRO A 1206 -21.49 -7.59 -5.87
CA PRO A 1206 -20.42 -8.42 -6.43
C PRO A 1206 -19.34 -7.56 -7.10
N VAL A 1207 -18.07 -7.92 -6.90
CA VAL A 1207 -16.92 -7.16 -7.40
C VAL A 1207 -17.02 -7.00 -8.92
N ARG A 1208 -17.24 -5.75 -9.36
CA ARG A 1208 -17.42 -5.44 -10.79
C ARG A 1208 -16.16 -5.86 -11.57
N PRO A 1209 -16.28 -6.76 -12.56
CA PRO A 1209 -15.12 -7.24 -13.31
C PRO A 1209 -14.48 -6.12 -14.13
N LEU A 1210 -13.16 -6.19 -14.30
CA LEU A 1210 -12.43 -5.26 -15.16
C LEU A 1210 -12.88 -5.40 -16.62
N PRO A 1211 -12.95 -4.31 -17.40
CA PRO A 1211 -13.22 -4.39 -18.83
C PRO A 1211 -12.20 -5.29 -19.54
N ALA A 1212 -12.70 -6.20 -20.38
CA ALA A 1212 -11.86 -7.15 -21.08
C ALA A 1212 -10.90 -6.45 -22.07
N LEU A 1213 -9.60 -6.71 -21.91
CA LEU A 1213 -8.57 -6.32 -22.88
C LEU A 1213 -8.81 -7.00 -24.23
N LYS A 1214 -8.46 -6.33 -25.33
CA LYS A 1214 -8.47 -6.96 -26.66
C LYS A 1214 -7.34 -8.00 -26.79
N ASP A 1215 -7.56 -9.05 -27.56
CA ASP A 1215 -6.65 -10.20 -27.64
C ASP A 1215 -5.32 -9.91 -28.37
N ASN A 1216 -5.26 -8.85 -29.18
CA ASN A 1216 -4.00 -8.34 -29.72
C ASN A 1216 -3.17 -7.61 -28.64
N VAL A 1217 -3.82 -6.88 -27.73
CA VAL A 1217 -3.19 -6.21 -26.58
C VAL A 1217 -2.70 -7.22 -25.52
N LYS A 1218 -3.47 -8.27 -25.23
CA LYS A 1218 -3.07 -9.35 -24.28
C LYS A 1218 -1.75 -10.03 -24.65
N LYS A 1219 -1.43 -10.13 -25.94
CA LYS A 1219 -0.25 -10.84 -26.49
C LYS A 1219 1.05 -10.05 -26.40
N VAL A 1220 1.04 -8.81 -25.93
CA VAL A 1220 2.21 -7.91 -25.88
C VAL A 1220 2.35 -7.24 -24.52
N MET A 1221 3.50 -6.63 -24.26
CA MET A 1221 3.84 -6.00 -22.97
C MET A 1221 3.21 -4.60 -22.83
N TYR A 1222 1.88 -4.48 -23.01
CA TYR A 1222 1.11 -3.23 -23.04
C TYR A 1222 1.33 -2.34 -21.80
N TYR A 1223 1.55 -2.96 -20.64
CA TYR A 1223 1.82 -2.34 -19.34
C TYR A 1223 3.17 -1.57 -19.28
N CYS A 1224 4.07 -1.74 -20.26
CA CYS A 1224 5.43 -1.16 -20.24
C CYS A 1224 5.55 0.37 -20.46
#